data_AF-A0AAV6KZX8-F1
#
_entry.id   AF-A0AAV6KZX8-F1
#
_cell.length_a   1.000
_cell.length_b   1.000
_cell.length_c   1.000
_cell.angle_alpha   90.00
_cell.angle_beta   90.00
_cell.angle_gamma   90.00
#
_symmetry.space_group_name_H-M   'P 1'
#
loop_
_entity.id
_entity.type
_entity.pdbx_description
1 polymer ?
#
loop_
_entity_poly.entity_id
_entity_poly.type
_entity_poly.pdbx_seq_one_letter_code
_entity_poly.pdbx_strand_id
1 'polypeptide(L)'
;MFYPTNCRQQSSHSMIEDDVRRRRIVCLNCSLTSWLPWILHSLIEEEESLAPRIEVFTMCVRVPFLFGSPALETTARVVIHLIFRRTGRHLFLVDNDDGKPPLLKRMIEDYGECCYMSALGSFKRRVAYSNVRHDHIVGWRTSSIRRNSELPKWEDSLNEKYPHIVFEEHCKACDMEQCEPTALANDCSDKLEEELVTGLSRVSWEKVDVSFHSCKQRSAAHSLIQSYPNPLQRSQAYAIVKQTFVSPKDVVAEEIVIQKNSPRGVHFRRAGPRERVYFKSEEVRACIVTCGGLCPGINTVIREIVCGLNYMYGIDNILGIEGGYRGFYSKNTMQLTPKVVNDIHKRGGTFLQTSRGGHDTNKIVDNIHDRGINQVYIIGGDGTQKGAAAIYKVLNSINMILFLSYSLFARSVPCKMLNVHTFVKEVAKRGLQVAVAGIPKTIDNDIAVIDKSFGFDTAVEEAQRAINAAHVEVESVENGVGIVKLMGRYSGFIAMFATLASRDVDCCLIPESHFYLEGQGGLFEFIEQRVKENGHMVIVLAEGAGQEYLSQSMHPVDEKDASGNRLLLDVGLWLTQKIKDHFTNVRKMAINLKYIDPTYMIRAIPSNASDNIYCTLLAQSAVHGAMAGYTGFTVGPVNSRHAYIPISRVTETHNVVKVTDRMWARLLASTNQPSFLQNEEGTESFDKKTLDVIN
;
A
#
# COMPACT_ATOMS: atom_id res chain seq x y z
N MET A 1 67.51 9.25 -1.67
CA MET A 1 68.38 8.90 -0.53
C MET A 1 67.88 7.59 0.07
N PHE A 2 68.81 6.64 0.26
CA PHE A 2 68.62 5.24 0.64
C PHE A 2 68.27 5.05 2.14
N TYR A 3 67.28 4.16 2.42
CA TYR A 3 67.19 3.08 3.46
C TYR A 3 67.36 3.41 4.99
N PRO A 4 67.14 2.46 5.95
CA PRO A 4 65.85 1.91 6.45
C PRO A 4 65.84 1.69 8.00
N THR A 5 64.77 1.14 8.59
CA THR A 5 64.79 -0.06 9.49
C THR A 5 63.43 -0.39 10.13
N ASN A 6 63.21 -1.70 10.25
CA ASN A 6 62.05 -2.44 10.74
C ASN A 6 61.69 -2.22 12.23
N CYS A 7 60.41 -2.38 12.59
CA CYS A 7 59.95 -3.53 13.40
C CYS A 7 58.41 -3.71 13.41
N ARG A 8 58.00 -4.97 13.55
CA ARG A 8 56.65 -5.56 13.40
C ARG A 8 55.69 -5.24 14.56
N GLN A 9 54.40 -5.09 14.27
CA GLN A 9 53.32 -5.92 14.85
C GLN A 9 52.03 -5.85 14.02
N GLN A 10 51.41 -7.01 13.82
CA GLN A 10 50.24 -7.28 12.99
C GLN A 10 48.92 -6.84 13.67
N SER A 11 48.01 -6.23 12.91
CA SER A 11 46.58 -6.53 13.01
C SER A 11 45.92 -6.32 11.64
N SER A 12 45.52 -7.44 11.04
CA SER A 12 44.92 -7.55 9.71
C SER A 12 43.45 -7.15 9.76
N HIS A 13 43.14 -5.94 9.30
CA HIS A 13 41.81 -5.54 8.84
C HIS A 13 41.83 -5.45 7.32
N SER A 14 41.35 -6.49 6.62
CA SER A 14 40.75 -6.38 5.28
C SER A 14 40.33 -7.77 4.76
N MET A 15 39.28 -7.75 3.93
CA MET A 15 38.79 -8.82 3.04
C MET A 15 37.75 -9.77 3.65
N ILE A 16 36.48 -9.50 3.36
CA ILE A 16 35.70 -10.21 2.32
C ILE A 16 34.52 -9.30 1.96
N GLU A 17 34.77 -8.37 1.03
CA GLU A 17 33.80 -8.06 -0.03
C GLU A 17 33.75 -9.26 -0.98
N ASP A 18 32.62 -9.42 -1.67
CA ASP A 18 32.34 -10.42 -2.70
C ASP A 18 32.26 -11.89 -2.25
N ASP A 19 31.03 -12.39 -2.13
CA ASP A 19 30.53 -13.57 -2.86
C ASP A 19 29.18 -14.05 -2.27
N VAL A 20 28.08 -13.41 -2.71
CA VAL A 20 26.69 -13.85 -2.49
C VAL A 20 26.07 -14.25 -3.83
N ARG A 21 26.77 -15.08 -4.60
CA ARG A 21 26.09 -16.01 -5.50
C ARG A 21 25.82 -17.30 -4.72
N ARG A 22 24.52 -17.60 -4.53
CA ARG A 22 23.96 -18.85 -3.98
C ARG A 22 24.58 -19.33 -2.66
N ARG A 23 24.06 -18.90 -1.51
CA ARG A 23 24.25 -19.62 -0.23
C ARG A 23 22.90 -20.13 0.28
N ARG A 24 22.70 -21.45 0.20
CA ARG A 24 21.57 -22.18 0.80
C ARG A 24 21.66 -22.03 2.33
N ILE A 25 20.64 -21.47 2.97
CA ILE A 25 20.51 -21.34 4.44
C ILE A 25 19.46 -22.36 4.90
N VAL A 26 19.76 -23.15 5.93
CA VAL A 26 18.81 -24.08 6.55
C VAL A 26 18.42 -23.53 7.92
N CYS A 27 17.11 -23.34 8.15
CA CYS A 27 16.53 -22.95 9.43
C CYS A 27 15.72 -24.13 9.99
N LEU A 28 16.01 -24.57 11.21
CA LEU A 28 15.34 -25.71 11.86
C LEU A 28 14.50 -25.27 13.07
N ASN A 29 13.35 -25.93 13.27
CA ASN A 29 12.37 -25.62 14.31
C ASN A 29 11.70 -26.96 14.74
N CYS A 30 12.13 -27.62 15.84
CA CYS A 30 11.76 -29.05 16.06
C CYS A 30 11.52 -29.54 17.51
N SER A 31 10.50 -30.38 17.72
CA SER A 31 10.47 -31.51 18.69
C SER A 31 10.63 -32.86 17.94
N LEU A 32 10.81 -33.98 18.66
CA LEU A 32 11.10 -35.34 18.11
C LEU A 32 10.16 -35.84 16.98
N THR A 33 8.98 -35.25 16.77
CA THR A 33 8.06 -35.55 15.65
C THR A 33 8.22 -34.68 14.40
N SER A 34 9.13 -33.70 14.41
CA SER A 34 9.22 -32.64 13.38
C SER A 34 10.57 -32.53 12.67
N TRP A 35 11.48 -33.46 12.89
CA TRP A 35 12.82 -33.48 12.29
C TRP A 35 12.82 -33.74 10.77
N LEU A 36 11.93 -34.58 10.26
CA LEU A 36 12.02 -35.07 8.87
C LEU A 36 11.38 -34.19 7.77
N PRO A 37 10.24 -33.49 7.96
CA PRO A 37 9.50 -32.93 6.82
C PRO A 37 10.24 -31.82 6.06
N TRP A 38 11.02 -30.98 6.74
CA TRP A 38 11.68 -29.81 6.12
C TRP A 38 13.01 -30.14 5.43
N ILE A 39 13.79 -31.06 6.01
CA ILE A 39 15.10 -31.43 5.46
C ILE A 39 14.96 -32.38 4.27
N LEU A 40 14.02 -33.34 4.34
CA LEU A 40 13.70 -34.18 3.18
C LEU A 40 13.16 -33.34 2.02
N HIS A 41 12.33 -32.32 2.26
CA HIS A 41 11.84 -31.45 1.18
C HIS A 41 12.96 -30.62 0.52
N SER A 42 14.07 -30.35 1.21
CA SER A 42 15.24 -29.67 0.65
C SER A 42 16.20 -30.62 -0.07
N LEU A 43 16.24 -31.90 0.34
CA LEU A 43 17.01 -32.97 -0.32
C LEU A 43 16.28 -33.53 -1.57
N ILE A 44 14.94 -33.49 -1.59
CA ILE A 44 14.08 -33.94 -2.71
C ILE A 44 14.27 -33.09 -3.99
N GLU A 45 14.81 -31.87 -3.89
CA GLU A 45 15.15 -31.10 -5.10
C GLU A 45 16.31 -31.74 -5.91
N GLU A 46 17.03 -32.72 -5.38
CA GLU A 46 18.22 -33.30 -6.04
C GLU A 46 18.14 -34.80 -6.41
N GLU A 47 17.26 -35.66 -5.86
CA GLU A 47 17.15 -37.08 -6.26
C GLU A 47 15.74 -37.70 -6.27
N GLU A 48 15.33 -38.30 -7.40
CA GLU A 48 14.00 -38.90 -7.66
C GLU A 48 13.74 -40.27 -6.99
N SER A 49 14.70 -40.89 -6.29
CA SER A 49 14.61 -42.30 -5.88
C SER A 49 13.92 -42.57 -4.51
N LEU A 50 13.71 -41.54 -3.68
CA LEU A 50 13.26 -41.71 -2.28
C LEU A 50 11.73 -41.60 -2.05
N ALA A 51 10.95 -41.33 -3.09
CA ALA A 51 9.52 -41.03 -2.98
C ALA A 51 8.60 -42.14 -2.37
N PRO A 52 8.80 -43.46 -2.59
CA PRO A 52 7.77 -44.45 -2.21
C PRO A 52 7.76 -44.83 -0.72
N ARG A 53 8.81 -44.56 0.05
CA ARG A 53 8.92 -45.01 1.46
C ARG A 53 8.40 -44.00 2.49
N ILE A 54 8.10 -42.77 2.07
CA ILE A 54 7.70 -41.65 2.95
C ILE A 54 6.16 -41.49 3.04
N GLU A 55 5.40 -42.10 2.13
CA GLU A 55 3.92 -42.07 2.15
C GLU A 55 3.32 -42.59 3.46
N VAL A 56 3.99 -43.55 4.12
CA VAL A 56 3.53 -44.11 5.41
C VAL A 56 3.74 -43.14 6.58
N PHE A 57 4.78 -42.30 6.52
CA PHE A 57 5.17 -41.41 7.63
C PHE A 57 4.26 -40.18 7.74
N THR A 58 3.80 -39.67 6.59
CA THR A 58 2.96 -38.47 6.51
C THR A 58 1.52 -38.68 7.02
N MET A 59 1.06 -39.93 7.15
CA MET A 59 -0.25 -40.25 7.73
C MET A 59 -0.32 -40.13 9.27
N CYS A 60 0.83 -40.24 9.96
CA CYS A 60 0.89 -40.39 11.41
C CYS A 60 0.87 -39.08 12.22
N VAL A 61 1.15 -37.94 11.57
CA VAL A 61 1.08 -36.59 12.20
C VAL A 61 -0.38 -36.13 12.46
N ARG A 62 -1.37 -37.00 12.19
CA ARG A 62 -2.82 -36.73 12.25
C ARG A 62 -3.52 -37.20 13.54
N VAL A 63 -3.01 -36.88 14.74
CA VAL A 63 -3.82 -37.02 15.96
C VAL A 63 -3.85 -35.68 16.73
N PRO A 64 -4.89 -34.84 16.53
CA PRO A 64 -4.95 -33.48 17.08
C PRO A 64 -5.18 -33.36 18.60
N PHE A 65 -5.28 -34.48 19.32
CA PHE A 65 -5.90 -34.51 20.66
C PHE A 65 -4.95 -34.38 21.87
N LEU A 66 -3.63 -34.33 21.68
CA LEU A 66 -2.70 -34.55 22.79
C LEU A 66 -2.18 -33.27 23.48
N PHE A 67 -2.46 -32.07 22.96
CA PHE A 67 -2.28 -30.75 23.59
C PHE A 67 -1.01 -30.55 24.48
N GLY A 68 0.10 -31.24 24.19
CA GLY A 68 1.35 -31.13 24.95
C GLY A 68 1.31 -31.60 26.40
N SER A 69 0.35 -32.46 26.78
CA SER A 69 0.33 -33.08 28.12
C SER A 69 1.16 -34.36 28.14
N PRO A 70 2.20 -34.47 28.99
CA PRO A 70 3.04 -35.67 29.10
C PRO A 70 2.23 -36.94 29.43
N ALA A 71 1.14 -36.79 30.18
CA ALA A 71 0.25 -37.88 30.54
C ALA A 71 -0.56 -38.41 29.34
N LEU A 72 -0.99 -37.52 28.44
CA LEU A 72 -1.73 -37.89 27.24
C LEU A 72 -0.81 -38.53 26.18
N GLU A 73 0.42 -38.04 26.03
CA GLU A 73 1.43 -38.64 25.13
C GLU A 73 1.80 -40.08 25.54
N THR A 74 1.95 -40.31 26.85
CA THR A 74 2.22 -41.65 27.41
C THR A 74 1.04 -42.60 27.15
N THR A 75 -0.19 -42.08 27.24
CA THR A 75 -1.42 -42.85 26.98
C THR A 75 -1.62 -43.15 25.49
N ALA A 76 -1.32 -42.18 24.61
CA ALA A 76 -1.42 -42.35 23.15
C ALA A 76 -0.51 -43.47 22.64
N ARG A 77 0.68 -43.62 23.23
CA ARG A 77 1.64 -44.68 22.90
C ARG A 77 1.09 -46.10 23.12
N VAL A 78 0.14 -46.26 24.04
CA VAL A 78 -0.53 -47.54 24.36
C VAL A 78 -1.76 -47.77 23.47
N VAL A 79 -2.49 -46.72 23.10
CA VAL A 79 -3.79 -46.81 22.44
C VAL A 79 -3.69 -46.81 20.90
N ILE A 80 -2.61 -46.28 20.33
CA ILE A 80 -2.44 -46.12 18.86
C ILE A 80 -2.47 -47.45 18.07
N HIS A 81 -2.03 -48.57 18.66
CA HIS A 81 -2.05 -49.88 17.98
C HIS A 81 -3.48 -50.37 17.65
N LEU A 82 -4.49 -49.93 18.41
CA LEU A 82 -5.89 -50.31 18.18
C LEU A 82 -6.52 -49.61 16.96
N ILE A 83 -5.97 -48.45 16.53
CA ILE A 83 -6.54 -47.64 15.46
C ILE A 83 -5.84 -47.89 14.11
N PHE A 84 -4.53 -48.14 14.12
CA PHE A 84 -3.72 -48.18 12.88
C PHE A 84 -3.10 -49.54 12.52
N ARG A 85 -3.41 -50.63 13.26
CA ARG A 85 -2.87 -52.00 13.03
C ARG A 85 -1.33 -52.11 12.93
N ARG A 86 -0.58 -51.08 13.32
CA ARG A 86 0.88 -51.07 13.49
C ARG A 86 1.23 -50.44 14.84
N THR A 87 2.32 -50.89 15.46
CA THR A 87 2.78 -50.45 16.78
C THR A 87 3.13 -48.97 16.77
N GLY A 88 2.65 -48.21 17.76
CA GLY A 88 2.95 -46.78 17.94
C GLY A 88 4.43 -46.43 18.14
N ARG A 89 5.35 -47.40 17.98
CA ARG A 89 6.81 -47.23 17.98
C ARG A 89 7.34 -46.62 16.67
N HIS A 90 6.62 -46.79 15.56
CA HIS A 90 6.90 -46.09 14.29
C HIS A 90 6.80 -44.56 14.41
N LEU A 91 5.95 -44.06 15.32
CA LEU A 91 5.70 -42.63 15.51
C LEU A 91 6.88 -41.88 16.15
N PHE A 92 7.74 -42.60 16.86
CA PHE A 92 8.83 -42.05 17.67
C PHE A 92 10.22 -42.48 17.15
N LEU A 93 10.29 -43.08 15.96
CA LEU A 93 11.55 -43.46 15.29
C LEU A 93 12.44 -44.40 16.12
N VAL A 94 11.84 -45.28 16.94
CA VAL A 94 12.56 -46.21 17.85
C VAL A 94 12.55 -47.66 17.34
N ASP A 95 12.06 -47.92 16.13
CA ASP A 95 12.04 -49.29 15.61
C ASP A 95 13.41 -49.71 15.06
N ASN A 96 13.82 -50.92 15.46
CA ASN A 96 14.88 -51.68 14.81
C ASN A 96 14.25 -52.39 13.61
N ASP A 97 14.19 -51.73 12.46
CA ASP A 97 13.77 -52.37 11.21
C ASP A 97 14.84 -53.38 10.77
N ASP A 98 14.49 -54.66 10.71
CA ASP A 98 15.30 -55.73 10.10
C ASP A 98 16.79 -55.76 10.52
N GLY A 99 17.05 -55.57 11.82
CA GLY A 99 18.41 -55.60 12.39
C GLY A 99 19.24 -54.31 12.20
N LYS A 100 18.65 -53.23 11.69
CA LYS A 100 19.32 -51.92 11.55
C LYS A 100 19.04 -51.02 12.77
N PRO A 101 19.98 -50.13 13.13
CA PRO A 101 19.78 -49.20 14.24
C PRO A 101 18.66 -48.17 13.94
N PRO A 102 18.11 -47.50 14.97
CA PRO A 102 17.05 -46.50 14.82
C PRO A 102 17.40 -45.41 13.79
N LEU A 103 16.41 -44.91 13.05
CA LEU A 103 16.62 -43.96 11.94
C LEU A 103 17.40 -42.71 12.37
N LEU A 104 17.12 -42.16 13.55
CA LEU A 104 17.81 -41.00 14.10
C LEU A 104 19.32 -41.27 14.28
N LYS A 105 19.65 -42.45 14.80
CA LYS A 105 21.04 -42.90 14.93
C LYS A 105 21.71 -43.06 13.57
N ARG A 106 20.97 -43.61 12.59
CA ARG A 106 21.46 -43.73 11.21
C ARG A 106 21.70 -42.38 10.52
N MET A 107 20.94 -41.34 10.84
CA MET A 107 21.15 -39.99 10.30
C MET A 107 22.37 -39.30 10.93
N ILE A 108 22.61 -39.48 12.22
CA ILE A 108 23.79 -38.90 12.91
C ILE A 108 25.09 -39.59 12.47
N GLU A 109 25.03 -40.90 12.25
CA GLU A 109 26.19 -41.72 11.91
C GLU A 109 26.43 -41.84 10.41
N ASP A 110 25.63 -41.16 9.58
CA ASP A 110 25.60 -41.31 8.12
C ASP A 110 25.55 -42.78 7.64
N TYR A 111 24.71 -43.59 8.29
CA TYR A 111 24.70 -45.04 8.14
C TYR A 111 23.95 -45.50 6.87
N GLY A 112 24.67 -46.15 5.96
CA GLY A 112 24.14 -46.67 4.69
C GLY A 112 24.04 -45.54 3.65
N GLU A 113 22.89 -45.39 3.00
CA GLU A 113 22.65 -44.32 2.00
C GLU A 113 22.14 -42.99 2.62
N CYS A 114 22.13 -42.89 3.96
CA CYS A 114 21.67 -41.69 4.65
C CYS A 114 22.83 -40.73 4.93
N CYS A 115 23.27 -39.91 3.97
CA CYS A 115 24.39 -38.95 4.15
C CYS A 115 23.96 -37.61 4.79
N TYR A 116 23.23 -37.66 5.89
CA TYR A 116 22.59 -36.49 6.51
C TYR A 116 23.57 -35.51 7.18
N MET A 117 24.49 -35.98 8.02
CA MET A 117 25.52 -35.14 8.66
C MET A 117 26.54 -34.63 7.65
N SER A 118 26.89 -35.43 6.65
CA SER A 118 27.73 -35.02 5.51
C SER A 118 27.06 -33.91 4.68
N ALA A 119 25.76 -34.04 4.38
CA ALA A 119 24.99 -33.00 3.73
C ALA A 119 24.90 -31.73 4.60
N LEU A 120 24.62 -31.87 5.90
CA LEU A 120 24.63 -30.76 6.86
C LEU A 120 25.99 -30.05 6.90
N GLY A 121 27.08 -30.80 6.84
CA GLY A 121 28.45 -30.29 6.80
C GLY A 121 28.74 -29.39 5.60
N SER A 122 28.10 -29.67 4.45
CA SER A 122 28.26 -28.90 3.21
C SER A 122 27.73 -27.46 3.28
N PHE A 123 26.82 -27.16 4.22
CA PHE A 123 26.24 -25.83 4.36
C PHE A 123 27.24 -24.86 5.02
N LYS A 124 27.47 -23.72 4.36
CA LYS A 124 28.40 -22.68 4.87
C LYS A 124 27.93 -21.99 6.15
N ARG A 125 26.63 -22.02 6.45
CA ARG A 125 26.02 -21.42 7.66
C ARG A 125 24.82 -22.26 8.08
N ARG A 126 24.72 -22.57 9.38
CA ARG A 126 23.67 -23.38 10.00
C ARG A 126 23.10 -22.62 11.19
N VAL A 127 21.80 -22.38 11.20
CA VAL A 127 21.12 -21.62 12.27
C VAL A 127 19.99 -22.46 12.87
N ALA A 128 19.99 -22.59 14.20
CA ALA A 128 18.97 -23.29 14.97
C ALA A 128 18.14 -22.27 15.75
N TYR A 129 16.82 -22.28 15.57
CA TYR A 129 15.92 -21.40 16.31
C TYR A 129 15.25 -22.16 17.45
N SER A 130 15.24 -21.56 18.64
CA SER A 130 14.52 -22.11 19.79
C SER A 130 13.56 -21.07 20.38
N ASN A 131 12.40 -21.52 20.83
CA ASN A 131 11.46 -20.66 21.53
C ASN A 131 11.51 -20.95 23.02
N VAL A 132 11.93 -19.95 23.78
CA VAL A 132 12.21 -20.09 25.22
C VAL A 132 10.94 -20.32 26.04
N ARG A 133 9.76 -19.88 25.57
CA ARG A 133 8.51 -19.87 26.36
C ARG A 133 7.42 -20.85 25.92
N HIS A 134 7.58 -21.55 24.79
CA HIS A 134 6.55 -22.45 24.24
C HIS A 134 5.17 -21.79 24.18
N ASP A 135 5.09 -20.61 23.59
CA ASP A 135 3.81 -20.27 23.01
C ASP A 135 3.57 -21.24 21.84
N HIS A 136 2.39 -21.87 21.79
CA HIS A 136 2.01 -22.93 20.85
C HIS A 136 2.03 -22.52 19.35
N ILE A 137 2.73 -21.43 19.02
CA ILE A 137 2.82 -20.76 17.73
C ILE A 137 4.17 -21.03 17.06
N VAL A 138 5.28 -21.16 17.82
CA VAL A 138 6.62 -21.33 17.23
C VAL A 138 7.47 -22.31 18.06
N GLY A 139 7.46 -23.61 17.76
CA GLY A 139 8.41 -24.57 18.35
C GLY A 139 8.18 -24.99 19.82
N TRP A 140 8.89 -26.04 20.25
CA TRP A 140 8.80 -26.68 21.58
C TRP A 140 10.09 -26.39 22.39
N ARG A 141 10.14 -26.60 23.72
CA ARG A 141 11.39 -26.45 24.54
C ARG A 141 12.59 -27.13 23.91
N THR A 142 12.30 -28.28 23.33
CA THR A 142 13.25 -29.29 22.86
C THR A 142 13.86 -28.95 21.50
N SER A 143 13.60 -27.75 20.96
CA SER A 143 14.16 -27.26 19.70
C SER A 143 15.56 -26.67 19.83
N SER A 144 16.04 -26.46 21.05
CA SER A 144 17.45 -26.11 21.28
C SER A 144 18.30 -27.35 21.16
N ILE A 145 19.35 -27.34 20.34
CA ILE A 145 20.43 -28.34 20.38
C ILE A 145 21.23 -28.12 21.69
N ARG A 146 20.58 -28.28 22.84
CA ARG A 146 21.03 -28.04 24.20
C ARG A 146 20.27 -28.97 25.14
N ARG A 147 20.90 -29.35 26.23
CA ARG A 147 20.26 -30.09 27.32
C ARG A 147 19.28 -29.16 28.06
N ASN A 148 18.26 -29.73 28.70
CA ASN A 148 17.33 -28.95 29.53
C ASN A 148 18.03 -28.13 30.63
N SER A 149 19.17 -28.61 31.14
CA SER A 149 20.02 -27.92 32.11
C SER A 149 20.85 -26.77 31.53
N GLU A 150 21.06 -26.76 30.22
CA GLU A 150 21.89 -25.78 29.47
C GLU A 150 21.05 -24.64 28.88
N LEU A 151 19.72 -24.70 29.03
CA LEU A 151 18.84 -23.65 28.57
C LEU A 151 19.07 -22.37 29.39
N PRO A 152 19.21 -21.20 28.74
CA PRO A 152 19.41 -19.94 29.44
C PRO A 152 18.22 -19.63 30.36
N LYS A 153 18.52 -19.17 31.58
CA LYS A 153 17.50 -18.65 32.50
C LYS A 153 17.04 -17.29 32.00
N TRP A 154 15.73 -17.10 31.98
CA TRP A 154 15.00 -16.01 31.30
C TRP A 154 15.35 -14.57 31.74
N GLU A 155 16.23 -14.37 32.73
CA GLU A 155 16.39 -13.07 33.38
C GLU A 155 17.48 -12.15 32.81
N ASP A 156 18.27 -12.57 31.83
CA ASP A 156 19.34 -11.71 31.29
C ASP A 156 19.29 -11.56 29.76
N SER A 157 19.29 -10.29 29.34
CA SER A 157 19.42 -9.73 27.98
C SER A 157 18.16 -9.60 27.12
N LEU A 158 17.66 -8.37 27.03
CA LEU A 158 16.87 -7.91 25.89
C LEU A 158 17.84 -7.35 24.86
N ASN A 159 17.87 -7.94 23.66
CA ASN A 159 18.65 -7.38 22.57
C ASN A 159 18.06 -6.02 22.14
N GLU A 160 18.82 -4.94 22.27
CA GLU A 160 18.38 -3.56 21.92
C GLU A 160 17.94 -3.44 20.45
N LYS A 161 18.47 -4.30 19.56
CA LYS A 161 18.22 -4.29 18.12
C LYS A 161 17.04 -5.15 17.70
N TYR A 162 16.80 -6.27 18.40
CA TYR A 162 15.72 -7.21 18.10
C TYR A 162 15.02 -7.64 19.39
N PRO A 163 13.87 -7.01 19.74
CA PRO A 163 13.21 -7.20 21.04
C PRO A 163 12.72 -8.62 21.31
N HIS A 164 12.67 -9.46 20.28
CA HIS A 164 12.21 -10.83 20.33
C HIS A 164 13.36 -11.84 20.38
N ILE A 165 14.62 -11.42 20.19
CA ILE A 165 15.78 -12.29 20.38
C ILE A 165 16.23 -12.14 21.83
N VAL A 166 16.20 -13.27 22.54
CA VAL A 166 16.51 -13.34 23.97
C VAL A 166 17.96 -13.76 24.17
N PHE A 167 18.47 -14.68 23.35
CA PHE A 167 19.83 -15.17 23.49
C PHE A 167 20.36 -15.65 22.14
N GLU A 168 21.64 -15.38 21.84
CA GLU A 168 22.30 -15.80 20.62
C GLU A 168 23.66 -16.39 20.98
N GLU A 169 23.94 -17.58 20.46
CA GLU A 169 25.16 -18.33 20.74
C GLU A 169 25.74 -18.91 19.45
N HIS A 170 27.02 -18.64 19.20
CA HIS A 170 27.76 -19.28 18.11
C HIS A 170 28.62 -20.42 18.66
N CYS A 171 28.22 -21.66 18.38
CA CYS A 171 28.98 -22.85 18.75
C CYS A 171 29.84 -23.31 17.56
N LYS A 172 31.14 -23.47 17.78
CA LYS A 172 32.03 -24.18 16.84
C LYS A 172 31.75 -25.69 16.91
N ALA A 173 32.10 -26.42 15.87
CA ALA A 173 32.01 -27.89 15.87
C ALA A 173 32.89 -28.47 17.00
N CYS A 174 32.37 -29.43 17.77
CA CYS A 174 33.14 -30.13 18.79
C CYS A 174 33.87 -31.34 18.21
N ASP A 175 35.16 -31.46 18.52
CA ASP A 175 35.96 -32.67 18.26
C ASP A 175 35.75 -33.69 19.40
N MET A 176 35.63 -34.97 19.03
CA MET A 176 35.18 -36.09 19.91
C MET A 176 36.05 -36.37 21.16
N GLU A 177 37.13 -35.63 21.39
CA GLU A 177 38.08 -35.90 22.49
C GLU A 177 37.78 -35.14 23.80
N GLN A 178 36.74 -34.30 23.88
CA GLN A 178 36.47 -33.45 25.07
C GLN A 178 35.07 -33.57 25.71
N CYS A 179 34.27 -34.61 25.41
CA CYS A 179 33.01 -34.83 26.12
C CYS A 179 33.13 -35.95 27.16
N GLU A 180 33.19 -35.58 28.44
CA GLU A 180 32.95 -36.54 29.52
C GLU A 180 31.47 -36.98 29.51
N PRO A 181 31.18 -38.29 29.51
CA PRO A 181 29.80 -38.77 29.59
C PRO A 181 29.27 -38.56 31.02
N THR A 182 28.27 -37.69 31.17
CA THR A 182 27.49 -37.58 32.41
C THR A 182 26.67 -38.85 32.62
N ALA A 183 27.17 -39.72 33.49
CA ALA A 183 26.41 -40.86 34.00
C ALA A 183 25.22 -40.35 34.82
N LEU A 184 24.01 -40.31 34.24
CA LEU A 184 22.69 -40.39 34.90
C LEU A 184 21.57 -40.31 33.86
N ALA A 185 21.37 -41.37 33.07
CA ALA A 185 20.20 -41.54 32.21
C ALA A 185 19.53 -42.88 32.57
N ASN A 186 18.49 -42.81 33.40
CA ASN A 186 17.76 -43.99 33.90
C ASN A 186 16.65 -44.46 32.95
N ASP A 187 16.45 -43.80 31.80
CA ASP A 187 15.41 -44.17 30.83
C ASP A 187 15.94 -44.26 29.38
N CYS A 188 15.31 -45.12 28.55
CA CYS A 188 15.75 -45.40 27.17
C CYS A 188 15.63 -44.18 26.23
N SER A 189 14.74 -43.24 26.57
CA SER A 189 14.54 -41.99 25.81
C SER A 189 15.71 -41.01 25.98
N ASP A 190 16.24 -40.91 27.19
CA ASP A 190 17.28 -39.92 27.54
C ASP A 190 18.62 -40.24 26.86
N LYS A 191 18.93 -41.54 26.71
CA LYS A 191 20.15 -41.99 25.98
C LYS A 191 20.14 -41.62 24.51
N LEU A 192 18.98 -41.68 23.85
CA LEU A 192 18.87 -41.38 22.42
C LEU A 192 18.91 -39.87 22.15
N GLU A 193 18.34 -39.07 23.06
CA GLU A 193 18.46 -37.61 23.05
C GLU A 193 19.91 -37.16 23.25
N GLU A 194 20.65 -37.82 24.14
CA GLU A 194 22.07 -37.54 24.37
C GLU A 194 22.93 -37.90 23.15
N GLU A 195 22.67 -39.02 22.49
CA GLU A 195 23.32 -39.38 21.21
C GLU A 195 23.02 -38.34 20.10
N LEU A 196 21.80 -37.81 20.05
CA LEU A 196 21.37 -36.77 19.09
C LEU A 196 22.06 -35.43 19.31
N VAL A 197 22.03 -34.90 20.54
CA VAL A 197 22.66 -33.61 20.86
C VAL A 197 24.17 -33.70 20.63
N THR A 198 24.79 -34.82 21.02
CA THR A 198 26.22 -35.06 20.79
C THR A 198 26.53 -35.17 19.30
N GLY A 199 25.70 -35.89 18.54
CA GLY A 199 25.83 -36.07 17.10
C GLY A 199 25.78 -34.76 16.32
N LEU A 200 24.79 -33.92 16.60
CA LEU A 200 24.59 -32.65 15.90
C LEU A 200 25.61 -31.59 16.29
N SER A 201 26.19 -31.68 17.48
CA SER A 201 27.26 -30.78 17.94
C SER A 201 28.58 -30.97 17.16
N ARG A 202 28.68 -32.02 16.32
CA ARG A 202 29.81 -32.24 15.39
C ARG A 202 29.88 -31.23 14.24
N VAL A 203 28.86 -30.41 14.04
CA VAL A 203 28.88 -29.30 13.07
C VAL A 203 28.64 -27.97 13.78
N SER A 204 29.16 -26.88 13.22
CA SER A 204 28.99 -25.55 13.82
C SER A 204 27.55 -25.06 13.71
N TRP A 205 27.04 -24.42 14.76
CA TRP A 205 25.68 -23.86 14.81
C TRP A 205 25.68 -22.43 15.32
N GLU A 206 24.79 -21.62 14.75
CA GLU A 206 24.32 -20.36 15.32
C GLU A 206 22.97 -20.65 15.98
N LYS A 207 22.89 -20.60 17.30
CA LYS A 207 21.70 -20.90 18.08
C LYS A 207 21.04 -19.58 18.47
N VAL A 208 19.79 -19.38 18.05
CA VAL A 208 19.05 -18.13 18.27
C VAL A 208 17.77 -18.44 19.04
N ASP A 209 17.68 -17.88 20.23
CA ASP A 209 16.54 -18.04 21.12
C ASP A 209 15.61 -16.84 20.99
N VAL A 210 14.33 -17.11 20.75
CA VAL A 210 13.32 -16.09 20.51
C VAL A 210 12.15 -16.15 21.49
N SER A 211 11.52 -15.01 21.75
CA SER A 211 10.30 -14.90 22.55
C SER A 211 9.39 -13.78 22.02
N PHE A 212 8.11 -14.10 21.82
CA PHE A 212 7.12 -13.18 21.24
C PHE A 212 6.11 -12.66 22.26
N HIS A 213 6.33 -12.90 23.56
CA HIS A 213 5.35 -12.66 24.62
C HIS A 213 4.91 -11.18 24.76
N SER A 214 5.83 -10.25 24.55
CA SER A 214 5.59 -8.79 24.61
C SER A 214 5.03 -8.20 23.30
N CYS A 215 4.98 -8.99 22.21
CA CYS A 215 4.59 -8.49 20.89
C CYS A 215 3.08 -8.71 20.62
N LYS A 216 2.38 -7.64 20.23
CA LYS A 216 0.97 -7.74 19.78
C LYS A 216 0.82 -8.35 18.37
N GLN A 217 1.91 -8.48 17.60
CA GLN A 217 1.93 -9.11 16.28
C GLN A 217 2.44 -10.56 16.38
N ARG A 218 1.66 -11.43 17.04
CA ARG A 218 2.04 -12.82 17.30
C ARG A 218 2.07 -13.73 16.06
N SER A 219 1.51 -13.28 14.93
CA SER A 219 1.29 -14.10 13.73
C SER A 219 2.21 -13.78 12.53
N ALA A 220 3.08 -12.76 12.62
CA ALA A 220 3.84 -12.25 11.46
C ALA A 220 5.37 -12.26 11.64
N ALA A 221 5.89 -12.88 12.70
CA ALA A 221 7.32 -12.83 13.01
C ALA A 221 8.22 -13.44 11.90
N HIS A 222 7.76 -14.50 11.23
CA HIS A 222 8.55 -15.19 10.19
C HIS A 222 8.63 -14.41 8.87
N SER A 223 7.71 -13.47 8.60
CA SER A 223 7.69 -12.64 7.40
C SER A 223 8.34 -11.26 7.59
N LEU A 224 8.64 -10.86 8.83
CA LEU A 224 9.25 -9.57 9.19
C LEU A 224 10.80 -9.56 9.14
N ILE A 225 11.44 -10.68 8.81
CA ILE A 225 12.91 -10.82 8.92
C ILE A 225 13.65 -10.23 7.69
N GLN A 226 12.97 -9.99 6.56
CA GLN A 226 13.58 -9.34 5.40
C GLN A 226 13.52 -7.81 5.52
N SER A 227 14.63 -7.23 5.95
CA SER A 227 14.83 -5.78 5.92
C SER A 227 16.25 -5.48 5.46
N TYR A 228 16.39 -4.55 4.53
CA TYR A 228 17.66 -4.16 3.93
C TYR A 228 18.00 -2.71 4.32
N PRO A 229 19.28 -2.34 4.43
CA PRO A 229 19.64 -0.93 4.61
C PRO A 229 19.14 -0.12 3.41
N ASN A 230 18.58 1.07 3.66
CA ASN A 230 18.12 1.93 2.58
C ASN A 230 19.33 2.48 1.78
N PRO A 231 19.36 2.36 0.45
CA PRO A 231 20.42 2.93 -0.39
C PRO A 231 20.66 4.43 -0.15
N LEU A 232 19.62 5.16 0.27
CA LEU A 232 19.69 6.58 0.59
C LEU A 232 20.67 6.92 1.73
N GLN A 233 21.04 5.95 2.58
CA GLN A 233 22.06 6.14 3.61
C GLN A 233 23.42 6.52 3.01
N ARG A 234 23.69 6.11 1.77
CA ARG A 234 24.92 6.41 1.02
C ARG A 234 24.75 7.55 0.02
N SER A 235 23.55 8.13 -0.06
CA SER A 235 23.27 9.21 -1.02
C SER A 235 23.83 10.54 -0.53
N GLN A 236 24.65 11.18 -1.35
CA GLN A 236 25.21 12.50 -1.07
C GLN A 236 24.12 13.56 -0.84
N ALA A 237 23.02 13.49 -1.61
CA ALA A 237 21.90 14.43 -1.50
C ALA A 237 21.21 14.36 -0.14
N TYR A 238 21.14 13.16 0.44
CA TYR A 238 20.50 12.91 1.74
C TYR A 238 21.47 12.96 2.93
N ALA A 239 22.79 12.92 2.69
CA ALA A 239 23.80 13.01 3.75
C ALA A 239 23.83 14.39 4.44
N ILE A 240 23.37 15.45 3.76
CA ILE A 240 23.37 16.82 4.29
C ILE A 240 22.19 17.06 5.27
N VAL A 241 21.16 16.22 5.23
CA VAL A 241 19.94 16.41 6.01
C VAL A 241 20.14 15.88 7.44
N LYS A 242 19.96 16.74 8.46
CA LYS A 242 20.12 16.37 9.89
C LYS A 242 19.27 15.17 10.31
N GLN A 243 18.09 15.02 9.70
CA GLN A 243 17.17 13.92 9.95
C GLN A 243 16.58 13.41 8.63
N THR A 244 17.36 12.58 7.93
CA THR A 244 17.00 11.99 6.64
C THR A 244 15.81 11.06 6.73
N PHE A 245 15.78 10.20 7.75
CA PHE A 245 14.80 9.11 7.87
C PHE A 245 13.68 9.44 8.84
N VAL A 246 12.48 9.03 8.46
CA VAL A 246 11.27 9.19 9.26
C VAL A 246 11.12 7.98 10.19
N SER A 247 10.84 8.23 11.46
CA SER A 247 10.63 7.17 12.44
C SER A 247 9.32 6.41 12.16
N PRO A 248 9.26 5.08 12.35
CA PRO A 248 8.00 4.34 12.28
C PRO A 248 6.94 4.81 13.27
N LYS A 249 7.34 5.55 14.31
CA LYS A 249 6.45 6.12 15.34
C LYS A 249 5.91 7.51 14.97
N ASP A 250 6.44 8.14 13.92
CA ASP A 250 5.99 9.46 13.51
C ASP A 250 4.59 9.39 12.89
N VAL A 251 3.67 10.17 13.45
CA VAL A 251 2.29 10.26 13.00
C VAL A 251 1.88 11.72 12.75
N VAL A 252 0.90 11.89 11.87
CA VAL A 252 0.27 13.15 11.50
C VAL A 252 -1.19 13.07 11.92
N ALA A 253 -1.65 13.99 12.77
CA ALA A 253 -3.05 14.06 13.18
C ALA A 253 -3.91 14.54 12.01
N GLU A 254 -5.09 13.92 11.83
CA GLU A 254 -6.10 14.36 10.86
C GLU A 254 -6.74 15.68 11.30
N GLU A 255 -7.12 15.78 12.57
CA GLU A 255 -7.62 17.01 13.18
C GLU A 255 -6.61 17.55 14.20
N ILE A 256 -6.15 18.78 13.97
CA ILE A 256 -5.23 19.48 14.90
C ILE A 256 -5.96 20.47 15.81
N VAL A 257 -7.16 20.92 15.43
CA VAL A 257 -8.01 21.79 16.24
C VAL A 257 -9.10 20.94 16.86
N ILE A 258 -8.97 20.67 18.16
CA ILE A 258 -9.94 19.88 18.93
C ILE A 258 -10.43 20.66 20.14
N GLN A 259 -11.66 20.41 20.58
CA GLN A 259 -12.13 20.94 21.86
C GLN A 259 -11.51 20.12 23.00
N LYS A 260 -11.39 20.73 24.18
CA LYS A 260 -10.70 20.14 25.34
C LYS A 260 -11.22 18.74 25.72
N ASN A 261 -12.50 18.47 25.46
CA ASN A 261 -13.17 17.21 25.81
C ASN A 261 -13.43 16.30 24.60
N SER A 262 -12.90 16.63 23.42
CA SER A 262 -13.05 15.80 22.23
C SER A 262 -12.24 14.52 22.35
N PRO A 263 -12.72 13.40 21.78
CA PRO A 263 -11.96 12.15 21.74
C PRO A 263 -10.63 12.32 21.00
N ARG A 264 -9.67 11.43 21.27
CA ARG A 264 -8.42 11.37 20.50
C ARG A 264 -8.75 11.08 19.04
N GLY A 265 -8.38 12.02 18.15
CA GLY A 265 -8.64 11.93 16.72
C GLY A 265 -7.82 10.86 16.00
N VAL A 266 -8.08 10.72 14.71
CA VAL A 266 -7.36 9.80 13.82
C VAL A 266 -5.95 10.35 13.54
N HIS A 267 -4.98 9.43 13.44
CA HIS A 267 -3.59 9.75 13.14
C HIS A 267 -3.09 8.86 12.00
N PHE A 268 -2.49 9.46 10.99
CA PHE A 268 -1.87 8.79 9.87
C PHE A 268 -0.37 8.66 10.05
N ARG A 269 0.27 7.67 9.43
CA ARG A 269 1.74 7.53 9.51
C ARG A 269 2.40 8.59 8.65
N ARG A 270 3.44 9.26 9.15
CA ARG A 270 4.18 10.26 8.39
C ARG A 270 4.87 9.62 7.18
N ALA A 271 4.68 10.21 6.00
CA ALA A 271 5.34 9.76 4.77
C ALA A 271 6.82 10.17 4.74
N GLY A 272 7.62 9.42 4.00
CA GLY A 272 9.05 9.69 3.83
C GLY A 272 9.93 8.44 3.88
N PRO A 273 11.25 8.60 3.62
CA PRO A 273 12.17 7.47 3.57
C PRO A 273 12.34 6.83 4.95
N ARG A 274 12.43 5.50 4.97
CA ARG A 274 12.74 4.71 6.16
C ARG A 274 14.20 4.29 6.15
N GLU A 275 14.81 4.15 7.32
CA GLU A 275 16.20 3.72 7.43
C GLU A 275 16.42 2.32 6.83
N ARG A 276 15.41 1.46 6.93
CA ARG A 276 15.40 0.12 6.34
C ARG A 276 14.28 0.00 5.32
N VAL A 277 14.56 -0.69 4.22
CA VAL A 277 13.61 -0.99 3.14
C VAL A 277 13.25 -2.47 3.14
N TYR A 278 12.08 -2.78 2.61
CA TYR A 278 11.59 -4.14 2.46
C TYR A 278 12.08 -4.78 1.15
N PHE A 279 12.06 -4.03 0.05
CA PHE A 279 12.49 -4.52 -1.26
C PHE A 279 13.96 -4.19 -1.51
N LYS A 280 14.74 -5.16 -2.01
CA LYS A 280 16.04 -4.85 -2.62
C LYS A 280 15.82 -4.26 -4.00
N SER A 281 16.61 -3.25 -4.36
CA SER A 281 16.54 -2.57 -5.64
C SER A 281 16.58 -3.50 -6.85
N GLU A 282 17.47 -4.48 -6.84
CA GLU A 282 17.66 -5.47 -7.92
C GLU A 282 16.46 -6.39 -8.14
N GLU A 283 15.64 -6.58 -7.09
CA GLU A 283 14.47 -7.44 -7.12
C GLU A 283 13.21 -6.68 -7.54
N VAL A 284 13.24 -5.33 -7.55
CA VAL A 284 12.05 -4.52 -7.85
C VAL A 284 11.74 -4.53 -9.34
N ARG A 285 10.49 -4.88 -9.66
CA ARG A 285 9.85 -4.63 -10.94
C ARG A 285 8.61 -3.79 -10.70
N ALA A 286 8.72 -2.52 -11.04
CA ALA A 286 7.67 -1.53 -10.84
C ALA A 286 6.79 -1.37 -12.07
N CYS A 287 5.51 -1.07 -11.88
CA CYS A 287 4.63 -0.60 -12.93
C CYS A 287 3.87 0.66 -12.54
N ILE A 288 3.60 1.52 -13.53
CA ILE A 288 2.88 2.79 -13.38
C ILE A 288 1.70 2.78 -14.35
N VAL A 289 0.51 3.15 -13.88
CA VAL A 289 -0.69 3.26 -14.71
C VAL A 289 -1.46 4.55 -14.38
N THR A 290 -1.99 5.20 -15.42
CA THR A 290 -2.85 6.40 -15.28
C THR A 290 -4.25 6.13 -15.80
N CYS A 291 -5.27 6.41 -14.99
CA CYS A 291 -6.68 6.13 -15.30
C CYS A 291 -7.59 7.36 -15.14
N GLY A 292 -8.72 7.36 -15.85
CA GLY A 292 -9.75 8.40 -15.78
C GLY A 292 -9.43 9.67 -16.57
N GLY A 293 -10.12 10.77 -16.26
CA GLY A 293 -9.95 12.04 -16.96
C GLY A 293 -8.63 12.76 -16.66
N LEU A 294 -8.18 13.60 -17.59
CA LEU A 294 -6.93 14.37 -17.47
C LEU A 294 -6.95 15.35 -16.29
N CYS A 295 -5.77 15.67 -15.80
CA CYS A 295 -5.49 16.59 -14.70
C CYS A 295 -4.08 17.16 -14.92
N PRO A 296 -3.84 18.45 -14.72
CA PRO A 296 -2.48 18.99 -14.70
C PRO A 296 -1.60 18.26 -13.68
N GLY A 297 -0.36 17.95 -14.05
CA GLY A 297 0.61 17.30 -13.15
C GLY A 297 0.72 15.77 -13.23
N ILE A 298 -0.15 15.07 -13.98
CA ILE A 298 -0.02 13.61 -14.16
C ILE A 298 1.37 13.23 -14.68
N ASN A 299 1.88 13.95 -15.70
CA ASN A 299 3.20 13.70 -16.26
C ASN A 299 4.32 13.98 -15.25
N THR A 300 4.16 14.98 -14.39
CA THR A 300 5.10 15.26 -13.29
C THR A 300 5.13 14.09 -12.31
N VAL A 301 3.97 13.56 -11.91
CA VAL A 301 3.90 12.36 -11.05
C VAL A 301 4.59 11.16 -11.71
N ILE A 302 4.31 10.86 -12.97
CA ILE A 302 4.97 9.75 -13.69
C ILE A 302 6.49 9.94 -13.67
N ARG A 303 6.97 11.13 -14.06
CA ARG A 303 8.40 11.45 -14.10
C ARG A 303 9.05 11.24 -12.74
N GLU A 304 8.46 11.76 -11.68
CA GLU A 304 9.05 11.74 -10.34
C GLU A 304 9.02 10.36 -9.69
N ILE A 305 8.05 9.48 -10.06
CA ILE A 305 8.11 8.06 -9.68
C ILE A 305 9.29 7.38 -10.38
N VAL A 306 9.43 7.57 -11.70
CA VAL A 306 10.52 6.95 -12.49
C VAL A 306 11.88 7.43 -12.02
N CYS A 307 12.07 8.75 -11.89
CA CYS A 307 13.29 9.35 -11.37
C CYS A 307 13.55 8.93 -9.92
N GLY A 308 12.51 8.82 -9.09
CA GLY A 308 12.65 8.38 -7.71
C GLY A 308 13.10 6.93 -7.59
N LEU A 309 12.48 6.01 -8.33
CA LEU A 309 12.89 4.61 -8.40
C LEU A 309 14.33 4.48 -8.91
N ASN A 310 14.69 5.21 -9.97
CA ASN A 310 15.99 5.11 -10.61
C ASN A 310 17.11 5.80 -9.81
N TYR A 311 17.00 7.10 -9.56
CA TYR A 311 18.08 7.89 -8.95
C TYR A 311 18.23 7.67 -7.45
N MET A 312 17.12 7.42 -6.73
CA MET A 312 17.19 7.23 -5.26
C MET A 312 17.44 5.78 -4.88
N TYR A 313 16.90 4.84 -5.65
CA TYR A 313 16.93 3.42 -5.30
C TYR A 313 17.70 2.55 -6.31
N GLY A 314 18.14 3.05 -7.45
CA GLY A 314 18.89 2.28 -8.44
C GLY A 314 18.06 1.23 -9.19
N ILE A 315 16.75 1.49 -9.36
CA ILE A 315 15.82 0.57 -10.01
C ILE A 315 15.66 0.95 -11.48
N ASP A 316 15.95 0.00 -12.38
CA ASP A 316 15.86 0.18 -13.83
C ASP A 316 14.63 -0.49 -14.46
N ASN A 317 14.05 -1.49 -13.80
CA ASN A 317 12.92 -2.27 -14.33
C ASN A 317 11.57 -1.61 -14.00
N ILE A 318 11.24 -0.56 -14.76
CA ILE A 318 10.04 0.24 -14.57
C ILE A 318 9.18 0.19 -15.85
N LEU A 319 7.94 -0.26 -15.72
CA LEU A 319 7.00 -0.40 -16.83
C LEU A 319 5.87 0.64 -16.75
N GLY A 320 5.57 1.29 -17.86
CA GLY A 320 4.35 2.06 -18.04
C GLY A 320 3.27 1.18 -18.65
N ILE A 321 2.07 1.17 -18.06
CA ILE A 321 0.88 0.51 -18.62
C ILE A 321 0.10 1.54 -19.45
N GLU A 322 -0.08 1.26 -20.74
CA GLU A 322 -0.69 2.22 -21.66
C GLU A 322 -2.22 2.13 -21.68
N GLY A 323 -2.91 3.27 -21.67
CA GLY A 323 -4.37 3.31 -21.85
C GLY A 323 -5.16 2.85 -20.63
N GLY A 324 -4.69 3.19 -19.42
CA GLY A 324 -5.39 2.90 -18.16
C GLY A 324 -5.48 1.41 -17.82
N TYR A 325 -6.52 1.01 -17.08
CA TYR A 325 -6.68 -0.39 -16.66
C TYR A 325 -6.79 -1.37 -17.83
N ARG A 326 -7.26 -0.92 -18.99
CA ARG A 326 -7.35 -1.75 -20.20
C ARG A 326 -5.98 -2.18 -20.73
N GLY A 327 -4.93 -1.39 -20.46
CA GLY A 327 -3.55 -1.71 -20.86
C GLY A 327 -3.00 -2.99 -20.24
N PHE A 328 -3.53 -3.40 -19.08
CA PHE A 328 -3.19 -4.70 -18.50
C PHE A 328 -3.62 -5.85 -19.42
N TYR A 329 -4.70 -5.71 -20.19
CA TYR A 329 -5.25 -6.80 -21.00
C TYR A 329 -4.48 -7.04 -22.29
N SER A 330 -3.88 -6.01 -22.88
CA SER A 330 -3.36 -6.05 -24.25
C SER A 330 -1.83 -6.19 -24.35
N LYS A 331 -1.10 -6.53 -23.28
CA LYS A 331 0.39 -6.49 -23.26
C LYS A 331 1.00 -5.14 -23.69
N ASN A 332 0.18 -4.08 -23.79
CA ASN A 332 0.61 -2.73 -24.16
C ASN A 332 1.38 -2.11 -22.99
N THR A 333 2.70 -2.22 -23.04
CA THR A 333 3.59 -1.67 -22.03
C THR A 333 4.82 -1.04 -22.63
N MET A 334 5.29 0.01 -21.98
CA MET A 334 6.47 0.77 -22.35
C MET A 334 7.52 0.68 -21.24
N GLN A 335 8.79 0.55 -21.61
CA GLN A 335 9.87 0.70 -20.65
C GLN A 335 10.07 2.18 -20.29
N LEU A 336 10.02 2.50 -19.00
CA LEU A 336 10.25 3.85 -18.50
C LEU A 336 11.67 3.98 -17.96
N THR A 337 12.38 5.00 -18.43
CA THR A 337 13.70 5.39 -17.93
C THR A 337 13.73 6.89 -17.72
N PRO A 338 14.63 7.43 -16.86
CA PRO A 338 14.72 8.88 -16.68
C PRO A 338 14.92 9.65 -17.99
N LYS A 339 15.60 9.05 -18.97
CA LYS A 339 15.76 9.61 -20.31
C LYS A 339 14.43 9.72 -21.07
N VAL A 340 13.58 8.70 -20.99
CA VAL A 340 12.27 8.68 -21.65
C VAL A 340 11.33 9.72 -21.02
N VAL A 341 11.38 9.90 -19.70
CA VAL A 341 10.49 10.82 -18.96
C VAL A 341 11.05 12.22 -18.72
N ASN A 342 12.23 12.55 -19.25
CA ASN A 342 12.97 13.76 -18.85
C ASN A 342 12.13 15.04 -18.94
N ASP A 343 11.42 15.22 -20.05
CA ASP A 343 10.71 16.46 -20.39
C ASP A 343 9.18 16.34 -20.37
N ILE A 344 8.62 15.20 -19.95
CA ILE A 344 7.16 15.00 -20.01
C ILE A 344 6.40 15.94 -19.06
N HIS A 345 7.03 16.35 -17.95
CA HIS A 345 6.46 17.32 -16.99
C HIS A 345 6.16 18.69 -17.58
N LYS A 346 6.80 19.05 -18.71
CA LYS A 346 6.55 20.31 -19.44
C LYS A 346 5.29 20.26 -20.29
N ARG A 347 4.66 19.09 -20.41
CA ARG A 347 3.47 18.85 -21.24
C ARG A 347 2.29 18.52 -20.34
N GLY A 348 1.12 19.02 -20.70
CA GLY A 348 -0.13 18.55 -20.08
C GLY A 348 -0.55 17.17 -20.59
N GLY A 349 -1.69 16.69 -20.08
CA GLY A 349 -2.19 15.35 -20.38
C GLY A 349 -1.41 14.22 -19.69
N THR A 350 -1.36 13.05 -20.31
CA THR A 350 -0.63 11.88 -19.78
C THR A 350 0.17 11.19 -20.88
N PHE A 351 1.45 10.93 -20.60
CA PHE A 351 2.39 10.24 -21.47
C PHE A 351 2.00 8.76 -21.69
N LEU A 352 1.34 8.13 -20.72
CA LEU A 352 0.91 6.73 -20.78
C LEU A 352 -0.47 6.53 -21.42
N GLN A 353 -1.11 7.59 -21.92
CA GLN A 353 -2.53 7.60 -22.28
C GLN A 353 -3.43 7.21 -21.08
N THR A 354 -4.74 7.32 -21.22
CA THR A 354 -5.68 6.99 -20.14
C THR A 354 -6.99 6.48 -20.72
N SER A 355 -7.73 5.71 -19.93
CA SER A 355 -9.08 5.28 -20.26
C SER A 355 -10.01 5.47 -19.07
N ARG A 356 -11.31 5.63 -19.36
CA ARG A 356 -12.39 5.49 -18.38
C ARG A 356 -12.85 4.02 -18.35
N GLY A 357 -13.22 3.53 -17.16
CA GLY A 357 -13.74 2.19 -16.96
C GLY A 357 -12.75 1.06 -17.29
N GLY A 358 -13.31 -0.12 -17.59
CA GLY A 358 -12.56 -1.29 -18.00
C GLY A 358 -11.73 -1.93 -16.89
N HIS A 359 -12.18 -1.85 -15.63
CA HIS A 359 -11.53 -2.50 -14.49
C HIS A 359 -12.02 -3.96 -14.35
N ASP A 360 -11.09 -4.90 -14.37
CA ASP A 360 -11.30 -6.32 -14.13
C ASP A 360 -10.18 -6.78 -13.19
N THR A 361 -10.52 -6.90 -11.90
CA THR A 361 -9.54 -7.14 -10.83
C THR A 361 -8.72 -8.39 -11.09
N ASN A 362 -9.35 -9.48 -11.55
CA ASN A 362 -8.67 -10.76 -11.75
C ASN A 362 -7.67 -10.67 -12.89
N LYS A 363 -8.07 -10.13 -14.06
CA LYS A 363 -7.17 -9.97 -15.21
C LYS A 363 -5.98 -9.05 -14.92
N ILE A 364 -6.20 -8.00 -14.13
CA ILE A 364 -5.14 -7.08 -13.72
C ILE A 364 -4.15 -7.80 -12.79
N VAL A 365 -4.65 -8.51 -11.78
CA VAL A 365 -3.83 -9.28 -10.83
C VAL A 365 -3.05 -10.38 -11.54
N ASP A 366 -3.67 -11.12 -12.46
CA ASP A 366 -3.02 -12.15 -13.26
C ASP A 366 -1.87 -11.55 -14.08
N ASN A 367 -2.07 -10.37 -14.69
CA ASN A 367 -1.02 -9.68 -15.42
C ASN A 367 0.12 -9.17 -14.52
N ILE A 368 -0.19 -8.71 -13.31
CA ILE A 368 0.81 -8.32 -12.32
C ILE A 368 1.69 -9.53 -11.99
N HIS A 369 1.08 -10.69 -11.74
CA HIS A 369 1.80 -11.93 -11.44
C HIS A 369 2.58 -12.49 -12.64
N ASP A 370 1.96 -12.59 -13.82
CA ASP A 370 2.58 -13.12 -15.04
C ASP A 370 3.82 -12.31 -15.45
N ARG A 371 3.82 -11.01 -15.12
CA ARG A 371 4.96 -10.12 -15.36
C ARG A 371 5.91 -10.04 -14.18
N GLY A 372 5.67 -10.71 -13.04
CA GLY A 372 6.55 -10.60 -11.88
C GLY A 372 6.64 -9.19 -11.30
N ILE A 373 5.58 -8.38 -11.44
CA ILE A 373 5.53 -7.02 -10.93
C ILE A 373 5.32 -7.09 -9.41
N ASN A 374 6.17 -6.40 -8.64
CA ASN A 374 6.09 -6.35 -7.18
C ASN A 374 5.88 -4.93 -6.63
N GLN A 375 5.84 -3.90 -7.49
CA GLN A 375 5.38 -2.56 -7.11
C GLN A 375 4.44 -2.01 -8.17
N VAL A 376 3.28 -1.51 -7.75
CA VAL A 376 2.22 -1.00 -8.62
C VAL A 376 1.83 0.40 -8.16
N TYR A 377 2.02 1.39 -9.03
CA TYR A 377 1.65 2.78 -8.82
C TYR A 377 0.44 3.14 -9.67
N ILE A 378 -0.69 3.42 -9.01
CA ILE A 378 -1.99 3.62 -9.67
C ILE A 378 -2.42 5.08 -9.51
N ILE A 379 -2.32 5.85 -10.60
CA ILE A 379 -2.67 7.27 -10.64
C ILE A 379 -4.09 7.42 -11.19
N GLY A 380 -5.02 7.94 -10.39
CA GLY A 380 -6.39 8.13 -10.84
C GLY A 380 -7.34 8.66 -9.78
N GLY A 381 -8.56 9.02 -10.21
CA GLY A 381 -9.61 9.54 -9.32
C GLY A 381 -10.31 8.45 -8.51
N ASP A 382 -11.43 8.79 -7.87
CA ASP A 382 -12.16 7.90 -6.95
C ASP A 382 -12.41 6.48 -7.51
N GLY A 383 -13.03 6.35 -8.69
CA GLY A 383 -13.26 5.04 -9.31
C GLY A 383 -11.98 4.25 -9.59
N THR A 384 -10.85 4.94 -9.80
CA THR A 384 -9.54 4.28 -9.93
C THR A 384 -9.03 3.80 -8.58
N GLN A 385 -9.16 4.61 -7.52
CA GLN A 385 -8.75 4.24 -6.16
C GLN A 385 -9.59 3.09 -5.61
N LYS A 386 -10.90 3.03 -5.92
CA LYS A 386 -11.75 1.86 -5.65
C LYS A 386 -11.20 0.60 -6.32
N GLY A 387 -10.78 0.71 -7.58
CA GLY A 387 -10.09 -0.37 -8.29
C GLY A 387 -8.75 -0.76 -7.66
N ALA A 388 -7.97 0.21 -7.20
CA ALA A 388 -6.70 -0.03 -6.50
C ALA A 388 -6.91 -0.77 -5.17
N ALA A 389 -7.95 -0.41 -4.41
CA ALA A 389 -8.35 -1.10 -3.18
C ALA A 389 -8.78 -2.55 -3.46
N ALA A 390 -9.51 -2.79 -4.56
CA ALA A 390 -9.91 -4.14 -4.98
C ALA A 390 -8.69 -4.99 -5.36
N ILE A 391 -7.76 -4.44 -6.15
CA ILE A 391 -6.49 -5.09 -6.52
C ILE A 391 -5.68 -5.43 -5.27
N TYR A 392 -5.50 -4.46 -4.37
CA TYR A 392 -4.82 -4.66 -3.09
C TYR A 392 -5.47 -5.78 -2.26
N LYS A 393 -6.80 -5.78 -2.15
CA LYS A 393 -7.54 -6.80 -1.38
C LYS A 393 -7.32 -8.21 -1.94
N VAL A 394 -7.36 -8.38 -3.26
CA VAL A 394 -7.10 -9.68 -3.90
C VAL A 394 -5.65 -10.11 -3.71
N LEU A 395 -4.67 -9.24 -3.98
CA LEU A 395 -3.24 -9.54 -3.79
C LEU A 395 -2.92 -9.91 -2.34
N ASN A 396 -3.49 -9.17 -1.37
CA ASN A 396 -3.31 -9.47 0.05
C ASN A 396 -4.01 -10.77 0.47
N SER A 397 -5.17 -11.08 -0.14
CA SER A 397 -5.89 -12.34 0.13
C SER A 397 -5.13 -13.53 -0.44
N ILE A 398 -4.50 -13.40 -1.61
CA ILE A 398 -3.62 -14.43 -2.18
C ILE A 398 -2.43 -14.68 -1.25
N ASN A 399 -1.80 -13.61 -0.73
CA ASN A 399 -0.72 -13.73 0.25
C ASN A 399 -1.17 -14.40 1.55
N MET A 400 -2.39 -14.09 2.03
CA MET A 400 -3.00 -14.75 3.20
C MET A 400 -3.38 -16.20 2.92
N ILE A 401 -3.88 -16.55 1.74
CA ILE A 401 -4.23 -17.92 1.35
C ILE A 401 -2.97 -18.74 1.16
N LEU A 402 -1.88 -18.17 0.64
CA LEU A 402 -0.57 -18.83 0.62
C LEU A 402 -0.09 -19.13 2.04
N PHE A 403 -0.21 -18.16 2.95
CA PHE A 403 0.11 -18.32 4.37
C PHE A 403 -0.77 -19.38 5.05
N LEU A 404 -2.08 -19.33 4.82
CA LEU A 404 -3.05 -20.23 5.40
C LEU A 404 -2.96 -21.63 4.80
N SER A 405 -2.77 -21.77 3.49
CA SER A 405 -2.56 -23.06 2.81
C SER A 405 -1.25 -23.69 3.26
N TYR A 406 -0.15 -22.94 3.40
CA TYR A 406 1.05 -23.49 4.05
C TYR A 406 0.77 -23.99 5.48
N SER A 407 -0.08 -23.29 6.24
CA SER A 407 -0.42 -23.68 7.63
C SER A 407 -1.53 -24.74 7.79
N LEU A 408 -2.45 -24.87 6.81
CA LEU A 408 -3.63 -25.77 6.81
C LEU A 408 -3.40 -27.02 5.97
N PHE A 409 -2.66 -26.94 4.86
CA PHE A 409 -2.22 -28.11 4.10
C PHE A 409 -1.19 -28.92 4.90
N ALA A 410 -0.44 -28.25 5.80
CA ALA A 410 0.34 -28.89 6.86
C ALA A 410 -0.51 -29.56 7.95
N ARG A 411 -1.85 -29.38 7.96
CA ARG A 411 -2.73 -29.90 9.02
C ARG A 411 -3.76 -30.95 8.57
N SER A 412 -4.49 -30.85 7.45
CA SER A 412 -5.73 -31.66 7.34
C SER A 412 -6.33 -32.00 5.95
N VAL A 413 -5.60 -32.41 4.89
CA VAL A 413 -6.27 -32.99 3.68
C VAL A 413 -5.66 -34.34 3.24
N PRO A 414 -6.47 -35.40 3.03
CA PRO A 414 -6.01 -36.62 2.37
C PRO A 414 -5.72 -36.35 0.89
N CYS A 415 -4.45 -36.40 0.51
CA CYS A 415 -4.02 -36.38 -0.89
C CYS A 415 -4.44 -37.68 -1.59
N LYS A 416 -5.69 -37.73 -2.05
CA LYS A 416 -6.10 -38.56 -3.17
C LYS A 416 -6.81 -37.64 -4.15
N MET A 417 -6.28 -37.55 -5.38
CA MET A 417 -6.86 -36.83 -6.52
C MET A 417 -6.96 -35.29 -6.39
N LEU A 418 -5.82 -34.60 -6.37
CA LEU A 418 -5.71 -33.29 -7.04
C LEU A 418 -4.23 -33.06 -7.39
N ASN A 419 -3.95 -32.55 -8.58
CA ASN A 419 -2.59 -32.27 -9.07
C ASN A 419 -1.84 -31.27 -8.16
N VAL A 420 -1.20 -31.79 -7.11
CA VAL A 420 -0.38 -31.01 -6.15
C VAL A 420 0.73 -30.27 -6.90
N HIS A 421 1.27 -30.85 -7.96
CA HIS A 421 2.28 -30.20 -8.80
C HIS A 421 1.77 -28.94 -9.51
N THR A 422 0.52 -28.94 -9.99
CA THR A 422 -0.12 -27.75 -10.60
C THR A 422 -0.46 -26.72 -9.53
N PHE A 423 -0.91 -27.15 -8.35
CA PHE A 423 -1.22 -26.26 -7.23
C PHE A 423 0.04 -25.58 -6.66
N VAL A 424 1.14 -26.32 -6.46
CA VAL A 424 2.43 -25.78 -5.99
C VAL A 424 3.04 -24.84 -7.04
N LYS A 425 2.92 -25.15 -8.34
CA LYS A 425 3.30 -24.23 -9.42
C LYS A 425 2.46 -22.96 -9.41
N GLU A 426 1.15 -23.07 -9.20
CA GLU A 426 0.25 -21.91 -9.13
C GLU A 426 0.50 -21.06 -7.87
N VAL A 427 0.81 -21.70 -6.75
CA VAL A 427 1.20 -21.07 -5.47
C VAL A 427 2.55 -20.35 -5.58
N ALA A 428 3.56 -20.98 -6.18
CA ALA A 428 4.86 -20.35 -6.46
C ALA A 428 4.74 -19.20 -7.48
N LYS A 429 3.86 -19.35 -8.49
CA LYS A 429 3.54 -18.29 -9.47
C LYS A 429 2.84 -17.09 -8.83
N ARG A 430 2.04 -17.31 -7.77
CA ARG A 430 1.25 -16.28 -7.08
C ARG A 430 1.87 -15.74 -5.78
N GLY A 431 3.06 -16.22 -5.37
CA GLY A 431 3.77 -15.80 -4.15
C GLY A 431 4.50 -14.47 -4.21
N LEU A 432 4.22 -13.63 -5.20
CA LEU A 432 4.82 -12.32 -5.36
C LEU A 432 4.26 -11.37 -4.30
N GLN A 433 5.14 -10.84 -3.45
CA GLN A 433 4.76 -9.77 -2.54
C GLN A 433 4.70 -8.46 -3.30
N VAL A 434 3.47 -7.94 -3.48
CA VAL A 434 3.22 -6.75 -4.29
C VAL A 434 2.84 -5.56 -3.40
N ALA A 435 3.59 -4.46 -3.53
CA ALA A 435 3.22 -3.17 -2.97
C ALA A 435 2.28 -2.43 -3.93
N VAL A 436 1.10 -2.05 -3.44
CA VAL A 436 0.12 -1.25 -4.19
C VAL A 436 0.07 0.15 -3.58
N ALA A 437 0.47 1.15 -4.37
CA ALA A 437 0.42 2.56 -4.02
C ALA A 437 -0.59 3.29 -4.92
N GLY A 438 -1.65 3.82 -4.31
CA GLY A 438 -2.60 4.71 -4.96
C GLY A 438 -2.09 6.15 -4.97
N ILE A 439 -2.29 6.86 -6.08
CA ILE A 439 -2.02 8.29 -6.21
C ILE A 439 -3.31 8.98 -6.64
N PRO A 440 -3.93 9.76 -5.75
CA PRO A 440 -5.28 10.20 -5.95
C PRO A 440 -5.29 11.44 -6.85
N LYS A 441 -5.95 11.32 -8.01
CA LYS A 441 -5.99 12.33 -9.06
C LYS A 441 -7.40 12.89 -9.19
N THR A 442 -7.63 14.05 -8.61
CA THR A 442 -8.84 14.86 -8.78
C THR A 442 -8.42 16.32 -8.95
N ILE A 443 -9.12 17.06 -9.79
CA ILE A 443 -8.95 18.52 -9.86
C ILE A 443 -9.96 19.23 -8.96
N ASP A 444 -11.04 18.55 -8.54
CA ASP A 444 -12.17 19.18 -7.85
C ASP A 444 -11.91 19.38 -6.35
N ASN A 445 -10.73 18.94 -5.88
CA ASN A 445 -10.32 18.98 -4.48
C ASN A 445 -11.31 18.32 -3.51
N ASP A 446 -11.93 17.24 -3.95
CA ASP A 446 -13.04 16.56 -3.32
C ASP A 446 -12.64 15.38 -2.42
N ILE A 447 -11.35 15.25 -2.06
CA ILE A 447 -10.87 14.19 -1.15
C ILE A 447 -10.80 14.74 0.26
N ALA A 448 -11.67 14.25 1.14
CA ALA A 448 -11.85 14.79 2.50
C ALA A 448 -10.61 14.69 3.39
N VAL A 449 -9.80 13.64 3.22
CA VAL A 449 -8.68 13.33 4.13
C VAL A 449 -7.42 14.15 3.84
N ILE A 450 -7.31 14.74 2.64
CA ILE A 450 -6.12 15.49 2.23
C ILE A 450 -6.46 16.98 2.12
N ASP A 451 -5.50 17.83 2.48
CA ASP A 451 -5.67 19.28 2.43
C ASP A 451 -5.90 19.76 0.98
N LYS A 452 -5.21 19.12 0.04
CA LYS A 452 -5.22 19.50 -1.37
C LYS A 452 -4.89 18.34 -2.31
N SER A 453 -5.57 18.29 -3.45
CA SER A 453 -5.30 17.40 -4.58
C SER A 453 -4.44 18.08 -5.65
N PHE A 454 -3.58 17.32 -6.32
CA PHE A 454 -2.65 17.91 -7.30
C PHE A 454 -3.41 18.31 -8.56
N GLY A 455 -3.01 19.44 -9.15
CA GLY A 455 -3.67 20.04 -10.32
C GLY A 455 -4.80 20.99 -9.96
N PHE A 456 -5.19 21.09 -8.68
CA PHE A 456 -6.20 22.04 -8.21
C PHE A 456 -5.76 23.50 -8.36
N ASP A 457 -4.55 23.85 -7.91
CA ASP A 457 -4.05 25.23 -8.02
C ASP A 457 -3.94 25.65 -9.49
N THR A 458 -3.41 24.76 -10.33
CA THR A 458 -3.33 24.97 -11.76
C THR A 458 -4.71 25.16 -12.39
N ALA A 459 -5.70 24.37 -11.95
CA ALA A 459 -7.07 24.50 -12.45
C ALA A 459 -7.71 25.83 -12.06
N VAL A 460 -7.50 26.29 -10.82
CA VAL A 460 -7.95 27.61 -10.35
C VAL A 460 -7.29 28.74 -11.14
N GLU A 461 -6.00 28.65 -11.44
CA GLU A 461 -5.26 29.64 -12.21
C GLU A 461 -5.80 29.77 -13.66
N GLU A 462 -6.06 28.66 -14.35
CA GLU A 462 -6.65 28.72 -15.70
C GLU A 462 -8.13 29.13 -15.69
N ALA A 463 -8.88 28.72 -14.67
CA ALA A 463 -10.25 29.19 -14.48
C ALA A 463 -10.28 30.72 -14.33
N GLN A 464 -9.34 31.30 -13.56
CA GLN A 464 -9.19 32.75 -13.43
C GLN A 464 -8.91 33.41 -14.78
N ARG A 465 -8.05 32.84 -15.63
CA ARG A 465 -7.81 33.40 -16.98
C ARG A 465 -9.06 33.43 -17.84
N ALA A 466 -9.91 32.40 -17.76
CA ALA A 466 -11.19 32.38 -18.45
C ALA A 466 -12.19 33.41 -17.90
N ILE A 467 -12.21 33.61 -16.58
CA ILE A 467 -13.02 34.65 -15.92
C ILE A 467 -12.57 36.03 -16.37
N ASN A 468 -11.28 36.32 -16.35
CA ASN A 468 -10.74 37.61 -16.77
C ASN A 468 -11.08 37.92 -18.24
N ALA A 469 -11.03 36.91 -19.11
CA ALA A 469 -11.44 37.06 -20.51
C ALA A 469 -12.95 37.35 -20.63
N ALA A 470 -13.79 36.68 -19.83
CA ALA A 470 -15.22 36.95 -19.79
C ALA A 470 -15.52 38.37 -19.31
N HIS A 471 -14.83 38.82 -18.27
CA HIS A 471 -14.98 40.15 -17.69
C HIS A 471 -14.69 41.24 -18.74
N VAL A 472 -13.53 41.17 -19.41
CA VAL A 472 -13.17 42.12 -20.48
C VAL A 472 -14.20 42.14 -21.61
N GLU A 473 -14.69 40.97 -22.03
CA GLU A 473 -15.67 40.87 -23.11
C GLU A 473 -17.01 41.54 -22.74
N VAL A 474 -17.46 41.40 -21.48
CA VAL A 474 -18.77 41.91 -21.06
C VAL A 474 -18.73 43.37 -20.63
N GLU A 475 -17.60 43.84 -20.10
CA GLU A 475 -17.37 45.25 -19.83
C GLU A 475 -17.31 46.07 -21.13
N SER A 476 -16.84 45.44 -22.21
CA SER A 476 -16.71 46.08 -23.53
C SER A 476 -18.03 46.23 -24.30
N VAL A 477 -19.16 45.77 -23.76
CA VAL A 477 -20.47 45.83 -24.42
C VAL A 477 -21.57 46.32 -23.47
N GLU A 478 -22.53 47.09 -23.99
CA GLU A 478 -23.67 47.55 -23.18
C GLU A 478 -24.53 46.36 -22.72
N ASN A 479 -24.90 46.35 -21.43
CA ASN A 479 -25.68 45.29 -20.79
C ASN A 479 -25.06 43.90 -21.00
N GLY A 480 -23.73 43.81 -20.86
CA GLY A 480 -22.98 42.56 -21.03
C GLY A 480 -23.20 41.57 -19.89
N VAL A 481 -23.47 40.30 -20.21
CA VAL A 481 -23.58 39.23 -19.21
C VAL A 481 -22.68 38.08 -19.60
N GLY A 482 -21.69 37.78 -18.76
CA GLY A 482 -20.71 36.71 -18.98
C GLY A 482 -21.01 35.50 -18.14
N ILE A 483 -21.07 34.33 -18.73
CA ILE A 483 -21.22 33.07 -18.02
C ILE A 483 -19.99 32.20 -18.30
N VAL A 484 -19.25 31.88 -17.24
CA VAL A 484 -18.08 31.01 -17.30
C VAL A 484 -18.41 29.68 -16.63
N LYS A 485 -18.53 28.62 -17.43
CA LYS A 485 -18.76 27.27 -16.90
C LYS A 485 -17.44 26.69 -16.40
N LEU A 486 -17.37 26.38 -15.12
CA LEU A 486 -16.21 25.75 -14.50
C LEU A 486 -16.50 24.31 -14.11
N MET A 487 -15.41 23.60 -13.87
CA MET A 487 -15.43 22.24 -13.36
C MET A 487 -15.92 22.22 -11.91
N GLY A 488 -16.60 21.14 -11.53
CA GLY A 488 -17.26 21.01 -10.23
C GLY A 488 -18.53 20.19 -10.31
N ARG A 489 -18.37 18.88 -10.59
CA ARG A 489 -19.48 17.95 -10.77
C ARG A 489 -20.30 17.74 -9.50
N TYR A 490 -19.61 17.55 -8.37
CA TYR A 490 -20.22 17.29 -7.07
C TYR A 490 -19.82 18.34 -6.03
N SER A 491 -18.72 19.07 -6.27
CA SER A 491 -18.22 20.10 -5.37
C SER A 491 -17.81 21.37 -6.12
N GLY A 492 -18.08 22.52 -5.51
CA GLY A 492 -17.86 23.85 -6.10
C GLY A 492 -16.49 24.48 -5.82
N PHE A 493 -15.47 23.71 -5.38
CA PHE A 493 -14.20 24.31 -4.92
C PHE A 493 -13.48 25.13 -5.99
N ILE A 494 -13.39 24.65 -7.23
CA ILE A 494 -12.74 25.40 -8.32
C ILE A 494 -13.49 26.73 -8.54
N ALA A 495 -14.81 26.68 -8.63
CA ALA A 495 -15.64 27.88 -8.81
C ALA A 495 -15.48 28.89 -7.65
N MET A 496 -15.54 28.42 -6.40
CA MET A 496 -15.36 29.27 -5.22
C MET A 496 -13.96 29.90 -5.17
N PHE A 497 -12.90 29.12 -5.38
CA PHE A 497 -11.53 29.61 -5.32
C PHE A 497 -11.19 30.53 -6.51
N ALA A 498 -11.65 30.22 -7.71
CA ALA A 498 -11.45 31.06 -8.89
C ALA A 498 -12.18 32.41 -8.75
N THR A 499 -13.39 32.41 -8.20
CA THR A 499 -14.16 33.64 -7.87
C THR A 499 -13.39 34.51 -6.87
N LEU A 500 -12.93 33.92 -5.76
CA LEU A 500 -12.16 34.63 -4.73
C LEU A 500 -10.81 35.15 -5.25
N ALA A 501 -10.19 34.43 -6.19
CA ALA A 501 -8.91 34.82 -6.78
C ALA A 501 -9.06 35.92 -7.84
N SER A 502 -10.10 35.87 -8.69
CA SER A 502 -10.36 36.88 -9.72
C SER A 502 -10.84 38.20 -9.11
N ARG A 503 -11.82 38.16 -8.18
CA ARG A 503 -12.54 39.33 -7.65
C ARG A 503 -13.40 40.10 -8.65
N ASP A 504 -13.44 39.69 -9.92
CA ASP A 504 -14.24 40.30 -10.98
C ASP A 504 -15.57 39.56 -11.23
N VAL A 505 -15.97 38.70 -10.30
CA VAL A 505 -17.17 37.85 -10.40
C VAL A 505 -18.27 38.40 -9.52
N ASP A 506 -19.46 38.61 -10.10
CA ASP A 506 -20.65 39.10 -9.39
C ASP A 506 -21.50 37.97 -8.80
N CYS A 507 -21.47 36.79 -9.41
CA CYS A 507 -22.25 35.65 -8.97
C CYS A 507 -21.51 34.33 -9.16
N CYS A 508 -21.39 33.53 -8.11
CA CYS A 508 -20.85 32.18 -8.15
C CYS A 508 -21.94 31.17 -7.79
N LEU A 509 -22.23 30.25 -8.71
CA LEU A 509 -23.22 29.19 -8.57
C LEU A 509 -22.51 27.84 -8.46
N ILE A 510 -22.75 27.12 -7.36
CA ILE A 510 -22.10 25.84 -7.03
C ILE A 510 -23.14 24.75 -6.71
N PRO A 511 -22.81 23.45 -6.84
CA PRO A 511 -23.75 22.37 -6.54
C PRO A 511 -24.30 22.40 -5.11
N GLU A 512 -23.52 22.90 -4.15
CA GLU A 512 -23.86 22.92 -2.73
C GLU A 512 -24.81 24.05 -2.33
N SER A 513 -24.97 25.08 -3.17
CA SER A 513 -25.80 26.26 -2.88
C SER A 513 -26.98 26.28 -3.85
N HIS A 514 -28.17 25.96 -3.34
CA HIS A 514 -29.40 26.06 -4.13
C HIS A 514 -29.73 27.51 -4.45
N PHE A 515 -30.36 27.72 -5.61
CA PHE A 515 -30.81 29.03 -6.07
C PHE A 515 -32.07 28.86 -6.91
N TYR A 516 -32.89 29.90 -6.99
CA TYR A 516 -34.07 29.96 -7.87
C TYR A 516 -33.94 31.05 -8.91
N LEU A 517 -34.62 30.87 -10.05
CA LEU A 517 -34.47 31.74 -11.21
C LEU A 517 -35.37 32.99 -11.13
N GLU A 518 -36.66 32.79 -10.86
CA GLU A 518 -37.71 33.82 -10.94
C GLU A 518 -38.32 34.11 -9.57
N GLY A 519 -38.78 35.35 -9.37
CA GLY A 519 -39.37 35.81 -8.10
C GLY A 519 -38.47 36.80 -7.36
N GLN A 520 -39.00 37.37 -6.28
CA GLN A 520 -38.28 38.36 -5.47
C GLN A 520 -37.07 37.70 -4.79
N GLY A 521 -35.87 38.22 -5.03
CA GLY A 521 -34.58 37.67 -4.58
C GLY A 521 -33.98 36.60 -5.49
N GLY A 522 -34.61 36.35 -6.65
CA GLY A 522 -34.18 35.33 -7.61
C GLY A 522 -33.01 35.77 -8.48
N LEU A 523 -32.39 34.80 -9.15
CA LEU A 523 -31.22 35.03 -10.00
C LEU A 523 -31.49 36.07 -11.10
N PHE A 524 -32.66 36.05 -11.75
CA PHE A 524 -32.95 37.01 -12.82
C PHE A 524 -33.11 38.45 -12.33
N GLU A 525 -33.70 38.65 -11.14
CA GLU A 525 -33.79 39.97 -10.53
C GLU A 525 -32.40 40.49 -10.14
N PHE A 526 -31.55 39.63 -9.57
CA PHE A 526 -30.18 39.98 -9.24
C PHE A 526 -29.36 40.36 -10.48
N ILE A 527 -29.52 39.63 -11.60
CA ILE A 527 -28.89 39.97 -12.88
C ILE A 527 -29.37 41.35 -13.35
N GLU A 528 -30.68 41.62 -13.31
CA GLU A 528 -31.23 42.90 -13.74
C GLU A 528 -30.68 44.06 -12.91
N GLN A 529 -30.63 43.90 -11.59
CA GLN A 529 -30.08 44.91 -10.69
C GLN A 529 -28.61 45.18 -10.99
N ARG A 530 -27.80 44.13 -11.07
CA ARG A 530 -26.35 44.27 -11.27
C ARG A 530 -26.00 44.88 -12.63
N VAL A 531 -26.70 44.49 -13.69
CA VAL A 531 -26.52 45.07 -15.02
C VAL A 531 -26.94 46.54 -15.06
N LYS A 532 -27.99 46.95 -14.34
CA LYS A 532 -28.37 48.37 -14.26
C LYS A 532 -27.38 49.21 -13.44
N GLU A 533 -26.80 48.63 -12.40
CA GLU A 533 -25.84 49.31 -11.52
C GLU A 533 -24.45 49.44 -12.18
N ASN A 534 -23.95 48.37 -12.79
CA ASN A 534 -22.56 48.26 -13.27
C ASN A 534 -22.42 48.28 -14.80
N GLY A 535 -23.52 48.18 -15.55
CA GLY A 535 -23.53 48.04 -17.02
C GLY A 535 -23.18 46.64 -17.53
N HIS A 536 -22.64 45.77 -16.68
CA HIS A 536 -22.24 44.42 -17.00
C HIS A 536 -22.33 43.48 -15.77
N MET A 537 -22.21 42.17 -16.00
CA MET A 537 -22.18 41.17 -14.94
C MET A 537 -21.37 39.93 -15.35
N VAL A 538 -20.60 39.35 -14.41
CA VAL A 538 -19.91 38.07 -14.59
C VAL A 538 -20.46 37.00 -13.64
N ILE A 539 -20.85 35.87 -14.20
CA ILE A 539 -21.39 34.69 -13.51
C ILE A 539 -20.44 33.52 -13.70
N VAL A 540 -19.97 32.94 -12.59
CA VAL A 540 -19.26 31.67 -12.56
C VAL A 540 -20.23 30.56 -12.22
N LEU A 541 -20.27 29.51 -13.03
CA LEU A 541 -21.20 28.39 -12.90
C LEU A 541 -20.43 27.07 -12.87
N ALA A 542 -20.46 26.36 -11.74
CA ALA A 542 -19.95 24.99 -11.71
C ALA A 542 -20.89 24.04 -12.48
N GLU A 543 -20.32 23.08 -13.22
CA GLU A 543 -21.11 22.17 -14.08
C GLU A 543 -22.19 21.35 -13.34
N GLY A 544 -22.01 21.10 -12.05
CA GLY A 544 -22.99 20.38 -11.22
C GLY A 544 -24.09 21.26 -10.62
N ALA A 545 -24.01 22.60 -10.71
CA ALA A 545 -25.03 23.49 -10.17
C ALA A 545 -26.29 23.47 -11.04
N GLY A 546 -27.48 23.55 -10.45
CA GLY A 546 -28.75 23.69 -11.18
C GLY A 546 -29.18 22.46 -11.99
N GLN A 547 -28.61 21.28 -11.75
CA GLN A 547 -28.96 20.04 -12.46
C GLN A 547 -30.42 19.61 -12.22
N GLU A 548 -31.01 20.01 -11.10
CA GLU A 548 -32.42 19.83 -10.73
C GLU A 548 -33.36 20.43 -11.79
N TYR A 549 -33.06 21.62 -12.32
CA TYR A 549 -33.89 22.28 -13.33
C TYR A 549 -33.93 21.56 -14.67
N LEU A 550 -32.79 20.96 -15.05
CA LEU A 550 -32.65 20.20 -16.27
C LEU A 550 -33.41 18.88 -16.20
N SER A 551 -33.38 18.24 -15.03
CA SER A 551 -34.11 16.99 -14.80
C SER A 551 -35.64 17.13 -14.87
N GLN A 552 -36.16 18.32 -14.56
CA GLN A 552 -37.60 18.64 -14.65
C GLN A 552 -38.03 19.05 -16.05
N SER A 553 -37.14 19.66 -16.83
CA SER A 553 -37.44 20.24 -18.15
C SER A 553 -37.13 19.30 -19.33
N MET A 554 -36.28 18.30 -19.14
CA MET A 554 -35.96 17.28 -20.16
C MET A 554 -36.18 15.88 -19.60
N HIS A 555 -36.71 14.96 -20.43
CA HIS A 555 -36.78 13.54 -20.05
C HIS A 555 -35.39 13.06 -19.62
N PRO A 556 -35.23 12.51 -18.41
CA PRO A 556 -33.92 12.12 -17.91
C PRO A 556 -33.40 10.95 -18.74
N VAL A 557 -32.49 11.27 -19.66
CA VAL A 557 -31.64 10.27 -20.29
C VAL A 557 -30.64 9.86 -19.20
N ASP A 558 -30.92 8.77 -18.49
CA ASP A 558 -30.10 8.26 -17.39
C ASP A 558 -28.84 7.54 -17.93
N GLU A 559 -28.16 8.20 -18.86
CA GLU A 559 -26.95 7.72 -19.50
C GLU A 559 -25.78 7.82 -18.52
N LYS A 560 -25.03 6.71 -18.42
CA LYS A 560 -23.83 6.61 -17.59
C LYS A 560 -22.60 6.51 -18.48
N ASP A 561 -21.50 7.10 -18.03
CA ASP A 561 -20.20 6.93 -18.68
C ASP A 561 -19.68 5.48 -18.51
N ALA A 562 -18.60 5.14 -19.22
CA ALA A 562 -17.98 3.82 -19.13
C ALA A 562 -17.43 3.46 -17.73
N SER A 563 -17.38 4.41 -16.80
CA SER A 563 -17.00 4.20 -15.40
C SER A 563 -18.21 4.11 -14.46
N GLY A 564 -19.44 4.20 -15.00
CA GLY A 564 -20.69 4.11 -14.25
C GLY A 564 -21.18 5.44 -13.68
N ASN A 565 -20.55 6.57 -14.00
CA ASN A 565 -20.99 7.87 -13.50
C ASN A 565 -22.10 8.46 -14.39
N ARG A 566 -23.14 9.05 -13.80
CA ARG A 566 -24.20 9.77 -14.54
C ARG A 566 -23.60 10.86 -15.42
N LEU A 567 -24.05 11.00 -16.66
CA LEU A 567 -23.68 12.13 -17.52
C LEU A 567 -24.50 13.36 -17.12
N LEU A 568 -23.80 14.49 -16.94
CA LEU A 568 -24.46 15.76 -16.61
C LEU A 568 -24.94 16.43 -17.89
N LEU A 569 -26.08 17.11 -17.80
CA LEU A 569 -26.58 17.96 -18.87
C LEU A 569 -25.86 19.32 -18.83
N ASP A 570 -25.70 19.98 -19.98
CA ASP A 570 -25.00 21.26 -20.05
C ASP A 570 -25.88 22.40 -19.50
N VAL A 571 -25.70 22.68 -18.21
CA VAL A 571 -26.40 23.76 -17.52
C VAL A 571 -26.00 25.15 -18.00
N GLY A 572 -24.78 25.31 -18.55
CA GLY A 572 -24.30 26.61 -19.00
C GLY A 572 -25.08 27.13 -20.21
N LEU A 573 -25.26 26.28 -21.21
CA LEU A 573 -26.08 26.61 -22.38
C LEU A 573 -27.56 26.78 -22.03
N TRP A 574 -28.09 25.92 -21.15
CA TRP A 574 -29.47 26.01 -20.71
C TRP A 574 -29.75 27.32 -19.96
N LEU A 575 -28.90 27.69 -19.00
CA LEU A 575 -29.04 28.93 -18.23
C LEU A 575 -28.91 30.16 -19.14
N THR A 576 -27.98 30.12 -20.09
CA THR A 576 -27.82 31.14 -21.13
C THR A 576 -29.11 31.38 -21.90
N GLN A 577 -29.78 30.30 -22.32
CA GLN A 577 -31.05 30.40 -23.05
C GLN A 577 -32.16 30.98 -22.16
N LYS A 578 -32.26 30.52 -20.91
CA LYS A 578 -33.28 31.00 -19.96
C LYS A 578 -33.13 32.48 -19.63
N ILE A 579 -31.90 32.96 -19.46
CA ILE A 579 -31.63 34.39 -19.25
C ILE A 579 -32.04 35.19 -20.50
N LYS A 580 -31.65 34.74 -21.72
CA LYS A 580 -32.07 35.41 -22.97
C LYS A 580 -33.59 35.49 -23.10
N ASP A 581 -34.29 34.39 -22.82
CA ASP A 581 -35.75 34.32 -22.93
C ASP A 581 -36.43 35.27 -21.93
N HIS A 582 -35.95 35.32 -20.67
CA HIS A 582 -36.52 36.19 -19.64
C HIS A 582 -36.36 37.67 -20.00
N PHE A 583 -35.15 38.10 -20.37
CA PHE A 583 -34.87 39.51 -20.64
C PHE A 583 -35.51 40.01 -21.95
N THR A 584 -35.63 39.14 -22.96
CA THR A 584 -36.30 39.48 -24.22
C THR A 584 -37.82 39.53 -24.08
N ASN A 585 -38.43 38.50 -23.48
CA ASN A 585 -39.88 38.33 -23.48
C ASN A 585 -40.58 39.02 -22.31
N VAL A 586 -39.96 39.04 -21.12
CA VAL A 586 -40.58 39.56 -19.89
C VAL A 586 -40.18 41.01 -19.66
N ARG A 587 -38.87 41.30 -19.63
CA ARG A 587 -38.35 42.63 -19.27
C ARG A 587 -38.22 43.59 -20.44
N LYS A 588 -38.19 43.09 -21.68
CA LYS A 588 -37.93 43.87 -22.91
C LYS A 588 -36.63 44.68 -22.84
N MET A 589 -35.60 44.11 -22.23
CA MET A 589 -34.28 44.71 -22.07
C MET A 589 -33.28 43.92 -22.92
N ALA A 590 -32.53 44.62 -23.79
CA ALA A 590 -31.50 44.00 -24.60
C ALA A 590 -30.27 43.69 -23.75
N ILE A 591 -29.85 42.41 -23.74
CA ILE A 591 -28.66 41.93 -23.05
C ILE A 591 -27.69 41.26 -24.02
N ASN A 592 -26.38 41.48 -23.83
CA ASN A 592 -25.33 40.88 -24.63
C ASN A 592 -24.67 39.72 -23.87
N LEU A 593 -25.17 38.50 -24.08
CA LEU A 593 -24.73 37.33 -23.32
C LEU A 593 -23.57 36.59 -24.00
N LYS A 594 -22.51 36.35 -23.23
CA LYS A 594 -21.28 35.65 -23.64
C LYS A 594 -21.08 34.40 -22.78
N TYR A 595 -20.93 33.25 -23.40
CA TYR A 595 -20.73 31.98 -22.72
C TYR A 595 -19.33 31.44 -23.00
N ILE A 596 -18.60 31.08 -21.95
CA ILE A 596 -17.23 30.54 -22.04
C ILE A 596 -17.17 29.20 -21.31
N ASP A 597 -16.73 28.16 -22.01
CA ASP A 597 -16.44 26.84 -21.45
C ASP A 597 -14.95 26.50 -21.60
N PRO A 598 -14.11 26.81 -20.60
CA PRO A 598 -12.68 26.49 -20.59
C PRO A 598 -12.36 25.04 -20.14
N THR A 599 -13.36 24.14 -20.01
CA THR A 599 -13.18 22.82 -19.36
C THR A 599 -11.95 22.04 -19.86
N TYR A 600 -11.71 21.97 -21.17
CA TYR A 600 -10.54 21.25 -21.69
C TYR A 600 -9.23 22.02 -21.52
N MET A 601 -9.27 23.35 -21.58
CA MET A 601 -8.11 24.21 -21.35
C MET A 601 -7.61 24.07 -19.91
N ILE A 602 -8.52 23.96 -18.94
CA ILE A 602 -8.18 23.75 -17.52
C ILE A 602 -7.46 22.41 -17.31
N ARG A 603 -7.88 21.34 -18.00
CA ARG A 603 -7.40 19.97 -17.72
C ARG A 603 -6.17 19.55 -18.49
N ALA A 604 -5.97 20.12 -19.68
CA ALA A 604 -5.01 19.62 -20.66
C ALA A 604 -3.65 20.34 -20.62
N ILE A 605 -3.49 21.34 -19.76
CA ILE A 605 -2.26 22.13 -19.64
C ILE A 605 -1.22 21.47 -18.70
N PRO A 606 0.06 21.86 -18.81
CA PRO A 606 1.06 21.50 -17.80
C PRO A 606 0.74 22.12 -16.42
N SER A 607 1.16 21.47 -15.35
CA SER A 607 1.01 22.00 -13.99
C SER A 607 1.90 23.20 -13.73
N ASN A 608 1.41 24.15 -12.92
CA ASN A 608 2.18 25.29 -12.45
C ASN A 608 3.26 24.89 -11.42
N ALA A 609 4.04 25.85 -10.95
CA ALA A 609 5.16 25.60 -10.05
C ALA A 609 4.73 24.97 -8.71
N SER A 610 3.62 25.44 -8.13
CA SER A 610 3.07 24.91 -6.86
C SER A 610 2.68 23.43 -7.01
N ASP A 611 1.91 23.10 -8.04
CA ASP A 611 1.50 21.72 -8.31
C ASP A 611 2.67 20.83 -8.72
N ASN A 612 3.70 21.35 -9.40
CA ASN A 612 4.90 20.58 -9.73
C ASN A 612 5.67 20.14 -8.48
N ILE A 613 5.85 21.06 -7.52
CA ILE A 613 6.49 20.73 -6.23
C ILE A 613 5.64 19.70 -5.50
N TYR A 614 4.32 19.89 -5.47
CA TYR A 614 3.43 18.95 -4.80
C TYR A 614 3.48 17.54 -5.45
N CYS A 615 3.37 17.45 -6.77
CA CYS A 615 3.49 16.19 -7.52
C CYS A 615 4.82 15.47 -7.22
N THR A 616 5.90 16.23 -7.08
CA THR A 616 7.23 15.70 -6.75
C THR A 616 7.24 15.07 -5.36
N LEU A 617 6.78 15.79 -4.34
CA LEU A 617 6.73 15.29 -2.97
C LEU A 617 5.82 14.07 -2.84
N LEU A 618 4.70 14.07 -3.56
CA LEU A 618 3.72 13.01 -3.56
C LEU A 618 4.29 11.72 -4.21
N ALA A 619 4.90 11.85 -5.39
CA ALA A 619 5.54 10.75 -6.10
C ALA A 619 6.69 10.13 -5.29
N GLN A 620 7.62 10.96 -4.78
CA GLN A 620 8.76 10.49 -4.01
C GLN A 620 8.31 9.79 -2.71
N SER A 621 7.31 10.35 -2.03
CA SER A 621 6.72 9.72 -0.84
C SER A 621 6.07 8.37 -1.16
N ALA A 622 5.40 8.23 -2.31
CA ALA A 622 4.84 6.95 -2.73
C ALA A 622 5.94 5.90 -2.99
N VAL A 623 7.04 6.31 -3.64
CA VAL A 623 8.22 5.45 -3.84
C VAL A 623 8.84 5.03 -2.50
N HIS A 624 9.06 5.98 -1.59
CA HIS A 624 9.59 5.68 -0.26
C HIS A 624 8.70 4.69 0.51
N GLY A 625 7.38 4.85 0.41
CA GLY A 625 6.42 3.99 1.08
C GLY A 625 6.44 2.57 0.54
N ALA A 626 6.42 2.42 -0.79
CA ALA A 626 6.48 1.12 -1.45
C ALA A 626 7.80 0.40 -1.16
N MET A 627 8.94 1.09 -1.25
CA MET A 627 10.25 0.52 -0.90
C MET A 627 10.33 0.07 0.55
N ALA A 628 9.68 0.78 1.47
CA ALA A 628 9.57 0.39 2.88
C ALA A 628 8.60 -0.78 3.16
N GLY A 629 7.93 -1.32 2.13
CA GLY A 629 7.00 -2.44 2.25
C GLY A 629 5.57 -2.04 2.63
N TYR A 630 5.24 -0.74 2.63
CA TYR A 630 3.84 -0.33 2.76
C TYR A 630 3.07 -0.69 1.49
N THR A 631 1.81 -1.10 1.65
CA THR A 631 0.92 -1.49 0.56
C THR A 631 -0.53 -1.13 0.91
N GLY A 632 -1.39 -0.95 -0.10
CA GLY A 632 -2.78 -0.56 0.10
C GLY A 632 -2.93 0.88 0.64
N PHE A 633 -1.97 1.75 0.32
CA PHE A 633 -1.93 3.13 0.80
C PHE A 633 -1.95 4.14 -0.35
N THR A 634 -2.37 5.35 -0.04
CA THR A 634 -2.19 6.57 -0.81
C THR A 634 -1.28 7.53 -0.06
N VAL A 635 -0.79 8.54 -0.76
CA VAL A 635 -0.09 9.68 -0.17
C VAL A 635 -0.87 10.96 -0.38
N GLY A 636 -0.88 11.83 0.63
CA GLY A 636 -1.35 13.21 0.49
C GLY A 636 -0.93 14.08 1.67
N PRO A 637 -1.03 15.41 1.53
CA PRO A 637 -0.81 16.36 2.61
C PRO A 637 -2.00 16.29 3.57
N VAL A 638 -1.70 16.12 4.86
CA VAL A 638 -2.64 16.22 5.97
C VAL A 638 -2.03 17.23 6.94
N ASN A 639 -2.72 18.35 7.17
CA ASN A 639 -2.20 19.46 7.98
C ASN A 639 -0.77 19.86 7.59
N SER A 640 -0.55 20.08 6.29
CA SER A 640 0.75 20.45 5.67
C SER A 640 1.87 19.41 5.78
N ARG A 641 1.57 18.18 6.24
CA ARG A 641 2.54 17.08 6.32
C ARG A 641 2.09 15.91 5.45
N HIS A 642 2.99 15.36 4.64
CA HIS A 642 2.65 14.19 3.83
C HIS A 642 2.49 12.96 4.73
N ALA A 643 1.42 12.21 4.53
CA ALA A 643 1.11 11.02 5.30
C ALA A 643 0.70 9.85 4.40
N TYR A 644 0.91 8.64 4.90
CA TYR A 644 0.37 7.42 4.31
C TYR A 644 -1.05 7.21 4.82
N ILE A 645 -2.00 7.24 3.90
CA ILE A 645 -3.45 7.13 4.18
C ILE A 645 -3.94 5.82 3.54
N PRO A 646 -4.71 4.97 4.22
CA PRO A 646 -5.28 3.77 3.59
C PRO A 646 -6.14 4.13 2.38
N ILE A 647 -6.05 3.39 1.28
CA ILE A 647 -6.83 3.70 0.06
C ILE A 647 -8.34 3.74 0.35
N SER A 648 -8.83 2.91 1.28
CA SER A 648 -10.24 2.91 1.68
C SER A 648 -10.71 4.28 2.20
N ARG A 649 -9.86 4.97 2.97
CA ARG A 649 -10.19 6.29 3.55
C ARG A 649 -10.40 7.38 2.50
N VAL A 650 -9.73 7.27 1.35
CA VAL A 650 -9.89 8.22 0.24
C VAL A 650 -11.26 8.10 -0.42
N THR A 651 -11.81 6.89 -0.42
CA THR A 651 -13.05 6.55 -1.13
C THR A 651 -14.28 6.55 -0.23
N GLU A 652 -14.10 6.80 1.07
CA GLU A 652 -15.17 6.74 2.08
C GLU A 652 -16.09 7.98 2.04
N THR A 653 -15.50 9.17 1.93
CA THR A 653 -16.24 10.43 1.96
C THR A 653 -15.70 11.42 0.92
N HIS A 654 -16.60 12.22 0.37
CA HIS A 654 -16.24 13.34 -0.50
C HIS A 654 -16.20 14.63 0.30
N ASN A 655 -15.24 15.48 -0.02
CA ASN A 655 -15.20 16.85 0.46
C ASN A 655 -16.11 17.72 -0.42
N VAL A 656 -16.91 18.58 0.23
CA VAL A 656 -17.81 19.53 -0.43
C VAL A 656 -17.65 20.91 0.20
N VAL A 657 -17.99 21.95 -0.54
CA VAL A 657 -18.00 23.32 -0.02
C VAL A 657 -19.08 23.41 1.06
N LYS A 658 -18.67 23.73 2.29
CA LYS A 658 -19.60 24.03 3.37
C LYS A 658 -20.07 25.47 3.22
N VAL A 659 -21.32 25.67 2.81
CA VAL A 659 -21.92 27.01 2.65
C VAL A 659 -22.03 27.78 3.97
N THR A 660 -21.90 27.09 5.12
CA THR A 660 -21.85 27.71 6.45
C THR A 660 -20.44 28.11 6.90
N ASP A 661 -19.40 27.73 6.15
CA ASP A 661 -18.02 28.03 6.52
C ASP A 661 -17.59 29.45 6.14
N ARG A 662 -16.57 29.94 6.84
CA ARG A 662 -15.98 31.27 6.64
C ARG A 662 -15.48 31.51 5.21
N MET A 663 -15.11 30.47 4.47
CA MET A 663 -14.66 30.62 3.08
C MET A 663 -15.81 31.01 2.15
N TRP A 664 -16.98 30.38 2.30
CA TRP A 664 -18.17 30.76 1.53
C TRP A 664 -18.68 32.14 1.94
N ALA A 665 -18.69 32.44 3.25
CA ALA A 665 -19.05 33.77 3.73
C ALA A 665 -18.15 34.90 3.15
N ARG A 666 -16.85 34.64 2.98
CA ARG A 666 -15.92 35.57 2.30
C ARG A 666 -16.26 35.75 0.82
N LEU A 667 -16.70 34.68 0.15
CA LEU A 667 -17.15 34.77 -1.23
C LEU A 667 -18.38 35.66 -1.33
N LEU A 668 -19.41 35.40 -0.53
CA LEU A 668 -20.64 36.20 -0.53
C LEU A 668 -20.36 37.68 -0.22
N ALA A 669 -19.47 37.95 0.75
CA ALA A 669 -19.05 39.31 1.07
C ALA A 669 -18.25 39.99 -0.07
N SER A 670 -17.55 39.21 -0.90
CA SER A 670 -16.77 39.74 -2.02
C SER A 670 -17.63 39.99 -3.26
N THR A 671 -18.61 39.13 -3.55
CA THR A 671 -19.48 39.26 -4.74
C THR A 671 -20.71 40.13 -4.47
N ASN A 672 -21.07 40.28 -3.19
CA ASN A 672 -22.32 40.89 -2.72
C ASN A 672 -23.54 40.22 -3.36
N GLN A 673 -23.45 38.90 -3.61
CA GLN A 673 -24.56 38.09 -4.11
C GLN A 673 -25.47 37.67 -2.94
N PRO A 674 -26.79 37.58 -3.15
CA PRO A 674 -27.69 37.01 -2.15
C PRO A 674 -27.46 35.51 -2.01
N SER A 675 -27.95 34.91 -0.91
CA SER A 675 -27.89 33.47 -0.72
C SER A 675 -28.82 32.67 -1.63
N PHE A 676 -29.76 33.34 -2.31
CA PHE A 676 -30.83 32.76 -3.12
C PHE A 676 -31.69 31.73 -2.37
N LEU A 677 -31.74 31.78 -1.02
CA LEU A 677 -32.63 30.96 -0.21
C LEU A 677 -34.02 31.61 -0.15
N GLN A 678 -35.07 30.84 -0.39
CA GLN A 678 -36.44 31.31 -0.17
C GLN A 678 -36.73 31.40 1.33
N ASN A 679 -37.43 32.46 1.74
CA ASN A 679 -38.12 32.54 3.03
C ASN A 679 -39.34 31.61 3.03
N GLU A 680 -39.14 30.29 2.92
CA GLU A 680 -40.23 29.33 3.13
C GLU A 680 -40.05 28.63 4.49
N GLU A 681 -41.11 28.70 5.29
CA GLU A 681 -41.28 28.05 6.58
C GLU A 681 -41.16 26.52 6.42
N GLY A 682 -39.94 25.98 6.45
CA GLY A 682 -39.79 24.52 6.32
C GLY A 682 -38.40 23.93 6.25
N THR A 683 -37.33 24.71 6.08
CA THR A 683 -35.96 24.16 6.16
C THR A 683 -35.53 23.98 7.62
N GLU A 684 -35.72 22.77 8.15
CA GLU A 684 -35.05 22.31 9.36
C GLU A 684 -33.52 22.45 9.19
N SER A 685 -32.93 23.54 9.70
CA SER A 685 -31.59 23.60 10.32
C SER A 685 -30.98 25.00 10.40
N PHE A 686 -31.49 26.00 9.68
CA PHE A 686 -30.98 27.37 9.81
C PHE A 686 -31.73 28.11 10.93
N ASP A 687 -31.01 28.50 11.97
CA ASP A 687 -31.54 29.32 13.05
C ASP A 687 -32.14 30.60 12.43
N LYS A 688 -33.38 30.95 12.79
CA LYS A 688 -34.16 32.02 12.14
C LYS A 688 -33.41 33.36 12.12
N LYS A 689 -32.60 33.60 13.15
CA LYS A 689 -31.65 34.73 13.24
C LYS A 689 -30.57 34.77 12.16
N THR A 690 -30.17 33.61 11.65
CA THR A 690 -29.15 33.49 10.59
C THR A 690 -29.78 33.80 9.24
N LEU A 691 -31.01 33.34 8.99
CA LEU A 691 -31.78 33.66 7.78
C LEU A 691 -32.13 35.16 7.70
N ASP A 692 -32.51 35.78 8.82
CA ASP A 692 -32.81 37.23 8.91
C ASP A 692 -31.57 38.13 8.69
N VAL A 693 -30.35 37.60 8.79
CA VAL A 693 -29.09 38.32 8.48
C VAL A 693 -28.63 38.06 7.05
N ILE A 694 -29.08 36.95 6.46
CA ILE A 694 -28.70 36.49 5.11
C ILE A 694 -29.56 37.13 4.02
N ASN A 695 -30.83 37.41 4.32
CA ASN A 695 -31.81 38.06 3.45
C ASN A 695 -31.92 39.56 3.78
#